data_AF-A0A2B7Z5A4-F1
#
_entry.id   AF-A0A2B7Z5A4-F1
#
_cell.length_a   1.000
_cell.length_b   1.000
_cell.length_c   1.000
_cell.angle_alpha   90.00
_cell.angle_beta   90.00
_cell.angle_gamma   90.00
#
_symmetry.space_group_name_H-M   'P 1'
#
loop_
_entity.id
_entity.type
_entity.pdbx_description
1 polymer ?
#
loop_
_entity_poly.entity_id
_entity_poly.type
_entity_poly.pdbx_seq_one_letter_code
_entity_poly.pdbx_strand_id
1 'polypeptide(L)'
;MASLSERRSSEAEMGAGTYHELVNRLNQSKSPYVRGHMNNPVAWQMWDSEAIALAKKLNRMVFLSIGYSACHWCHVMEKESFMSPEVAAILNKSFIPIKLDREERPDIDEVYMNYVQATTGSGGWPLNVFLTPDLEPVFGGTYWPGPHSSTLSALGGEGQVTFIEILEKLRDVWQTQQLRCRESAKDITNQLREFAEEGTHSKQKDADGDEDLEVELLEEAYQHFASRYDPVNGGFSRAPKFPTPANLSFLVHLSRYPSAVADIVGYDECARAIEMATKTLISMSRGGIHDQIGHGFARYSVTADWSLPHFEKMLYDQAQLLDVYVDAFDSAHDPELLGAIYDIATYITSPPILSPTGGFHSSEDADSLPTTSDTEKREGAFYVWTQREFKQILGQRDADVCARHWGVLPDGNVARGNDPHDEFINQNVLSIQVTPGKLAKEFGLSEEEVVKIIKASREKLREYRESKRVRPDLDDKIIVAWNGLAIGALAKCSIVLDNVDRAKAQEFRLAAENAVRFIKQSLFNPASGQLWRIYRDGERGDTPGFADDYAYLVSGLIDLYEATFDDSYLQFAEQLQQYLNKYFLAPGPTPAPAPTPTTTTTETTPASSVSAGSSSSGYYTTPSTLAQTFTHPAPLFRLKTGTDAATPSPNGVIARNLLRLSTLLEDDTYKRLAQETVNAFAVEIMQHPFLFVGLLDVVVGLEVGVKGIVGVIGQSDVGLTSSVVGEGMNEGEGEGDADMKMEDVDEAAPVAPPLSARELVIQRARAEAGPAASTSTTAVSIIDLRTGDADVSASVEKSNWLRTRNALLRDVRPGKNYLLVCEAGTCRVVDI
;
A
#
# COMPACT_ATOMS: atom_id res chain seq x y z
N MET A 1 -63.85 43.73 18.13
CA MET A 1 -62.86 43.69 19.22
C MET A 1 -62.71 42.24 19.67
N ALA A 2 -61.96 41.43 18.92
CA ALA A 2 -61.36 40.20 19.42
C ALA A 2 -59.96 40.59 19.90
N SER A 3 -59.62 40.24 21.14
CA SER A 3 -58.52 40.83 21.88
C SER A 3 -57.16 40.39 21.35
N LEU A 4 -56.20 41.33 21.41
CA LEU A 4 -54.76 41.17 21.22
C LEU A 4 -54.11 40.07 22.10
N SER A 5 -54.88 39.37 22.95
CA SER A 5 -54.40 38.24 23.77
C SER A 5 -54.35 36.93 22.99
N GLU A 6 -55.24 36.69 22.02
CA GLU A 6 -55.29 35.40 21.29
C GLU A 6 -54.22 35.27 20.20
N ARG A 7 -53.72 36.39 19.66
CA ARG A 7 -52.55 36.37 18.75
C ARG A 7 -51.22 36.19 19.50
N ARG A 8 -51.14 36.58 20.76
CA ARG A 8 -49.95 36.36 21.59
C ARG A 8 -49.84 34.93 22.10
N SER A 9 -50.94 34.20 22.24
CA SER A 9 -50.91 32.78 22.59
C SER A 9 -50.60 31.87 21.37
N SER A 10 -51.02 32.24 20.15
CA SER A 10 -50.62 31.48 18.94
C SER A 10 -49.17 31.71 18.51
N GLU A 11 -48.58 32.87 18.83
CA GLU A 11 -47.15 33.13 18.62
C GLU A 11 -46.26 32.57 19.75
N ALA A 12 -46.80 32.39 20.96
CA ALA A 12 -46.08 31.77 22.08
C ALA A 12 -46.06 30.23 22.03
N GLU A 13 -47.03 29.58 21.38
CA GLU A 13 -47.01 28.11 21.18
C GLU A 13 -46.20 27.66 19.94
N MET A 14 -45.71 28.59 19.11
CA MET A 14 -44.73 28.32 18.04
C MET A 14 -43.26 28.49 18.49
N GLY A 15 -43.01 28.67 19.80
CA GLY A 15 -41.73 29.12 20.34
C GLY A 15 -41.10 28.23 21.41
N ALA A 16 -41.39 26.94 21.44
CA ALA A 16 -40.74 25.99 22.34
C ALA A 16 -40.46 24.65 21.64
N GLY A 17 -39.78 24.69 20.49
CA GLY A 17 -39.08 23.51 20.02
C GLY A 17 -38.00 23.19 21.04
N THR A 18 -38.11 22.06 21.73
CA THR A 18 -37.01 21.48 22.49
C THR A 18 -35.82 21.37 21.54
N TYR A 19 -34.89 22.32 21.64
CA TYR A 19 -33.62 22.21 20.94
C TYR A 19 -32.96 20.95 21.48
N HIS A 20 -32.87 19.91 20.66
CA HIS A 20 -32.05 18.75 20.97
C HIS A 20 -30.59 19.24 20.95
N GLU A 21 -30.08 19.54 22.13
CA GLU A 21 -28.68 19.90 22.35
C GLU A 21 -27.84 18.63 22.13
N LEU A 22 -26.99 18.68 21.11
CA LEU A 22 -26.05 17.60 20.82
C LEU A 22 -24.88 17.66 21.81
N VAL A 23 -24.40 16.50 22.22
CA VAL A 23 -23.19 16.37 23.06
C VAL A 23 -22.12 15.65 22.22
N ASN A 24 -20.87 16.08 22.34
CA ASN A 24 -19.74 15.41 21.72
C ASN A 24 -19.57 14.00 22.31
N ARG A 25 -19.59 12.97 21.46
CA ARG A 25 -19.52 11.54 21.84
C ARG A 25 -18.16 10.90 21.54
N LEU A 26 -17.18 11.64 21.00
CA LEU A 26 -15.96 11.03 20.45
C LEU A 26 -15.00 10.46 21.51
N ASN A 27 -15.19 10.79 22.79
CA ASN A 27 -14.48 10.13 23.90
C ASN A 27 -14.79 8.62 24.00
N GLN A 28 -15.86 8.15 23.36
CA GLN A 28 -16.25 6.74 23.30
C GLN A 28 -15.49 5.95 22.22
N SER A 29 -14.86 6.63 21.26
CA SER A 29 -14.16 5.97 20.14
C SER A 29 -12.81 5.38 20.57
N LYS A 30 -12.43 4.26 19.92
CA LYS A 30 -11.09 3.67 20.02
C LYS A 30 -10.10 4.19 18.97
N SER A 31 -10.57 4.80 17.89
CA SER A 31 -9.68 5.44 16.91
C SER A 31 -8.95 6.64 17.53
N PRO A 32 -7.60 6.71 17.45
CA PRO A 32 -6.83 7.88 17.85
C PRO A 32 -7.31 9.16 17.15
N TYR A 33 -7.53 9.07 15.83
CA TYR A 33 -8.00 10.19 15.02
C TYR A 33 -9.35 10.71 15.51
N VAL A 34 -10.35 9.83 15.68
CA VAL A 34 -11.69 10.26 16.11
C VAL A 34 -11.64 10.80 17.54
N ARG A 35 -10.96 10.10 18.46
CA ARG A 35 -10.84 10.51 19.86
C ARG A 35 -10.09 11.84 20.01
N GLY A 36 -9.14 12.15 19.12
CA GLY A 36 -8.42 13.42 19.09
C GLY A 36 -9.34 14.64 19.09
N HIS A 37 -10.52 14.51 18.48
CA HIS A 37 -11.52 15.57 18.38
C HIS A 37 -12.54 15.64 19.54
N MET A 38 -12.30 14.91 20.65
CA MET A 38 -13.23 14.84 21.78
C MET A 38 -13.41 16.17 22.53
N ASN A 39 -12.44 17.08 22.41
CA ASN A 39 -12.45 18.38 23.10
C ASN A 39 -12.96 19.54 22.22
N ASN A 40 -13.35 19.25 20.98
CA ASN A 40 -13.80 20.28 20.06
C ASN A 40 -15.17 20.84 20.52
N PRO A 41 -15.42 22.14 20.29
CA PRO A 41 -16.73 22.74 20.55
C PRO A 41 -17.83 22.16 19.63
N VAL A 42 -17.47 21.54 18.52
CA VAL A 42 -18.41 20.78 17.68
C VAL A 42 -18.88 19.55 18.46
N ALA A 43 -20.20 19.38 18.56
CA ALA A 43 -20.85 18.26 19.22
C ALA A 43 -20.84 17.02 18.32
N TRP A 44 -19.64 16.51 18.04
CA TRP A 44 -19.41 15.39 17.14
C TRP A 44 -20.10 14.10 17.57
N GLN A 45 -20.64 13.40 16.59
CA GLN A 45 -21.27 12.09 16.71
C GLN A 45 -20.40 11.01 16.06
N MET A 46 -20.59 9.76 16.47
CA MET A 46 -19.98 8.60 15.80
C MET A 46 -20.80 8.16 14.59
N TRP A 47 -20.18 7.44 13.65
CA TRP A 47 -20.90 6.76 12.57
C TRP A 47 -21.63 5.53 13.12
N ASP A 48 -22.83 5.72 13.67
CA ASP A 48 -23.63 4.66 14.25
C ASP A 48 -25.13 4.81 13.93
N SER A 49 -25.89 3.78 14.27
CA SER A 49 -27.33 3.76 14.05
C SER A 49 -28.08 4.83 14.85
N GLU A 50 -27.54 5.25 16.00
CA GLU A 50 -28.11 6.31 16.84
C GLU A 50 -28.03 7.69 16.14
N ALA A 51 -26.85 8.06 15.63
CA ALA A 51 -26.64 9.32 14.93
C ALA A 51 -27.47 9.41 13.65
N ILE A 52 -27.59 8.29 12.91
CA ILE A 52 -28.36 8.25 11.67
C ILE A 52 -29.87 8.26 11.94
N ALA A 53 -30.34 7.56 12.99
CA ALA A 53 -31.73 7.68 13.43
C ALA A 53 -32.05 9.11 13.90
N LEU A 54 -31.11 9.79 14.55
CA LEU A 54 -31.26 11.18 14.96
C LEU A 54 -31.36 12.13 13.76
N ALA A 55 -30.52 11.96 12.74
CA ALA A 55 -30.60 12.73 11.49
C ALA A 55 -31.99 12.61 10.83
N LYS A 56 -32.54 11.38 10.79
CA LYS A 56 -33.89 11.11 10.28
C LYS A 56 -34.98 11.75 11.14
N LYS A 57 -34.91 11.56 12.46
CA LYS A 57 -35.89 12.11 13.41
C LYS A 57 -35.95 13.63 13.35
N LEU A 58 -34.81 14.30 13.28
CA LEU A 58 -34.71 15.77 13.25
C LEU A 58 -34.82 16.35 11.85
N ASN A 59 -34.84 15.51 10.81
CA ASN A 59 -34.78 15.91 9.40
C ASN A 59 -33.64 16.93 9.13
N ARG A 60 -32.45 16.63 9.67
CA ARG A 60 -31.24 17.46 9.50
C ARG A 60 -30.23 16.73 8.61
N MET A 61 -29.52 17.48 7.77
CA MET A 61 -28.41 16.91 7.01
C MET A 61 -27.31 16.42 7.94
N VAL A 62 -26.65 15.34 7.53
CA VAL A 62 -25.41 14.88 8.16
C VAL A 62 -24.27 15.69 7.58
N PHE A 63 -23.39 16.20 8.44
CA PHE A 63 -22.08 16.70 8.04
C PHE A 63 -21.05 15.64 8.38
N LEU A 64 -20.56 14.90 7.38
CA LEU A 64 -19.57 13.84 7.54
C LEU A 64 -18.18 14.41 7.28
N SER A 65 -17.28 14.31 8.27
CA SER A 65 -15.86 14.64 8.14
C SER A 65 -15.01 13.38 8.31
N ILE A 66 -14.23 13.04 7.29
CA ILE A 66 -13.41 11.82 7.22
C ILE A 66 -11.93 12.19 7.14
N GLY A 67 -11.08 11.47 7.85
CA GLY A 67 -9.61 11.62 7.82
C GLY A 67 -8.91 10.50 8.59
N TYR A 68 -7.65 10.72 8.93
CA TYR A 68 -6.79 9.79 9.68
C TYR A 68 -5.79 10.57 10.53
N SER A 69 -5.16 9.90 11.50
CA SER A 69 -4.45 10.56 12.61
C SER A 69 -3.19 11.32 12.20
N ALA A 70 -2.46 10.84 11.19
CA ALA A 70 -1.20 11.43 10.78
C ALA A 70 -1.32 12.62 9.82
N CYS A 71 -2.54 12.95 9.37
CA CYS A 71 -2.78 13.94 8.33
C CYS A 71 -2.58 15.38 8.81
N HIS A 72 -1.54 16.06 8.30
CA HIS A 72 -1.31 17.48 8.58
C HIS A 72 -2.54 18.37 8.27
N TRP A 73 -3.13 18.24 7.08
CA TRP A 73 -4.29 19.06 6.69
C TRP A 73 -5.55 18.78 7.54
N CYS A 74 -5.66 17.61 8.15
CA CYS A 74 -6.73 17.35 9.13
C CYS A 74 -6.52 18.17 10.41
N HIS A 75 -5.28 18.28 10.90
CA HIS A 75 -4.93 19.12 12.06
C HIS A 75 -5.14 20.61 11.77
N VAL A 76 -4.74 21.07 10.58
CA VAL A 76 -4.99 22.44 10.13
C VAL A 76 -6.50 22.75 10.14
N MET A 77 -7.31 21.89 9.53
CA MET A 77 -8.76 22.08 9.52
C MET A 77 -9.38 22.00 10.92
N GLU A 78 -8.86 21.15 11.80
CA GLU A 78 -9.29 21.13 13.19
C GLU A 78 -9.06 22.48 13.87
N LYS A 79 -7.81 22.96 13.83
CA LYS A 79 -7.39 24.17 14.53
C LYS A 79 -8.13 25.40 14.03
N GLU A 80 -8.25 25.53 12.71
CA GLU A 80 -8.83 26.74 12.11
C GLU A 80 -10.36 26.71 12.04
N SER A 81 -10.95 25.53 11.78
CA SER A 81 -12.38 25.39 11.52
C SER A 81 -13.12 24.73 12.67
N PHE A 82 -12.73 23.52 13.10
CA PHE A 82 -13.52 22.77 14.09
C PHE A 82 -13.36 23.27 15.54
N MET A 83 -12.33 24.05 15.83
CA MET A 83 -12.14 24.74 17.12
C MET A 83 -12.79 26.14 17.17
N SER A 84 -13.28 26.67 16.04
CA SER A 84 -13.99 27.96 16.01
C SER A 84 -15.38 27.83 16.68
N PRO A 85 -15.69 28.66 17.70
CA PRO A 85 -17.02 28.71 18.29
C PRO A 85 -18.12 29.05 17.28
N GLU A 86 -17.82 29.87 16.27
CA GLU A 86 -18.75 30.28 15.21
C GLU A 86 -19.13 29.10 14.32
N VAL A 87 -18.13 28.34 13.85
CA VAL A 87 -18.34 27.13 13.05
C VAL A 87 -19.11 26.08 13.86
N ALA A 88 -18.70 25.84 15.12
CA ALA A 88 -19.35 24.89 16.00
C ALA A 88 -20.81 25.24 16.28
N ALA A 89 -21.12 26.52 16.49
CA ALA A 89 -22.49 26.97 16.72
C ALA A 89 -23.41 26.64 15.54
N ILE A 90 -22.94 26.82 14.30
CA ILE A 90 -23.73 26.51 13.10
C ILE A 90 -23.89 24.99 12.94
N LEU A 91 -22.80 24.23 13.07
CA LEU A 91 -22.80 22.77 12.97
C LEU A 91 -23.75 22.12 13.98
N ASN A 92 -23.60 22.46 15.26
CA ASN A 92 -24.37 21.87 16.36
C ASN A 92 -25.88 22.18 16.24
N LYS A 93 -26.21 23.37 15.71
CA LYS A 93 -27.60 23.81 15.57
C LYS A 93 -28.29 23.23 14.34
N SER A 94 -27.58 23.12 13.22
CA SER A 94 -28.20 22.94 11.90
C SER A 94 -27.98 21.56 11.28
N PHE A 95 -26.97 20.81 11.76
CA PHE A 95 -26.54 19.54 11.17
C PHE A 95 -26.44 18.43 12.23
N ILE A 96 -26.21 17.19 11.78
CA ILE A 96 -25.67 16.11 12.59
C ILE A 96 -24.20 15.92 12.20
N PRO A 97 -23.24 16.50 12.94
CA PRO A 97 -21.82 16.39 12.62
C PRO A 97 -21.29 15.00 13.02
N ILE A 98 -20.75 14.26 12.06
CA ILE A 98 -20.16 12.92 12.26
C ILE A 98 -18.68 12.97 11.89
N LYS A 99 -17.83 12.38 12.74
CA LYS A 99 -16.39 12.21 12.50
C LYS A 99 -16.08 10.74 12.24
N LEU A 100 -15.29 10.45 11.20
CA LEU A 100 -14.99 9.07 10.77
C LEU A 100 -13.50 8.89 10.47
N ASP A 101 -12.92 7.80 10.98
CA ASP A 101 -11.58 7.35 10.62
C ASP A 101 -11.64 6.50 9.34
N ARG A 102 -10.95 6.93 8.28
CA ARG A 102 -10.89 6.17 7.02
C ARG A 102 -10.15 4.85 7.15
N GLU A 103 -9.25 4.73 8.13
CA GLU A 103 -8.47 3.51 8.34
C GLU A 103 -9.33 2.42 8.98
N GLU A 104 -10.33 2.82 9.77
CA GLU A 104 -11.33 1.90 10.33
C GLU A 104 -12.47 1.59 9.33
N ARG A 105 -12.86 2.57 8.50
CA ARG A 105 -14.01 2.46 7.58
C ARG A 105 -13.68 2.95 6.16
N PRO A 106 -12.73 2.31 5.46
CA PRO A 106 -12.40 2.64 4.07
C PRO A 106 -13.61 2.42 3.13
N ASP A 107 -14.49 1.48 3.47
CA ASP A 107 -15.72 1.20 2.72
C ASP A 107 -16.68 2.40 2.63
N ILE A 108 -16.66 3.28 3.65
CA ILE A 108 -17.44 4.51 3.67
C ILE A 108 -16.66 5.65 3.02
N ASP A 109 -15.36 5.76 3.30
CA ASP A 109 -14.45 6.76 2.73
C ASP A 109 -14.46 6.72 1.20
N GLU A 110 -14.31 5.54 0.59
CA GLU A 110 -14.24 5.38 -0.87
C GLU A 110 -15.52 5.85 -1.58
N VAL A 111 -16.70 5.54 -1.05
CA VAL A 111 -17.99 5.96 -1.67
C VAL A 111 -18.06 7.49 -1.76
N TYR A 112 -17.69 8.18 -0.68
CA TYR A 112 -17.78 9.63 -0.61
C TYR A 112 -16.58 10.33 -1.26
N MET A 113 -15.40 9.71 -1.29
CA MET A 113 -14.26 10.17 -2.06
C MET A 113 -14.58 10.15 -3.56
N ASN A 114 -15.19 9.06 -4.06
CA ASN A 114 -15.63 8.96 -5.45
C ASN A 114 -16.64 10.05 -5.81
N TYR A 115 -17.59 10.36 -4.91
CA TYR A 115 -18.52 11.48 -5.10
C TYR A 115 -17.78 12.82 -5.24
N VAL A 116 -16.85 13.14 -4.33
CA VAL A 116 -16.14 14.42 -4.35
C VAL A 116 -15.22 14.53 -5.59
N GLN A 117 -14.53 13.46 -5.96
CA GLN A 117 -13.71 13.43 -7.17
C GLN A 117 -14.57 13.61 -8.44
N ALA A 118 -15.71 12.92 -8.54
CA ALA A 118 -16.60 13.03 -9.68
C ALA A 118 -17.23 14.42 -9.83
N THR A 119 -17.50 15.11 -8.72
CA THR A 119 -18.18 16.42 -8.73
C THR A 119 -17.24 17.62 -8.76
N THR A 120 -16.01 17.48 -8.25
CA THR A 120 -15.04 18.58 -8.14
C THR A 120 -13.79 18.41 -9.01
N GLY A 121 -13.53 17.21 -9.53
CA GLY A 121 -12.31 16.87 -10.29
C GLY A 121 -11.07 16.65 -9.42
N SER A 122 -11.20 16.74 -8.09
CA SER A 122 -10.10 16.53 -7.14
C SER A 122 -10.59 15.81 -5.88
N GLY A 123 -9.68 15.25 -5.10
CA GLY A 123 -10.00 14.58 -3.85
C GLY A 123 -8.80 14.57 -2.91
N GLY A 124 -9.07 14.33 -1.63
CA GLY A 124 -8.05 14.32 -0.59
C GLY A 124 -8.68 14.42 0.79
N TRP A 125 -7.83 14.36 1.81
CA TRP A 125 -8.24 14.50 3.20
C TRP A 125 -7.74 15.85 3.75
N PRO A 126 -8.49 16.49 4.67
CA PRO A 126 -9.77 16.06 5.24
C PRO A 126 -10.90 16.07 4.21
N LEU A 127 -11.69 15.00 4.18
CA LEU A 127 -12.82 14.84 3.27
C LEU A 127 -14.10 15.25 4.00
N ASN A 128 -14.85 16.21 3.45
CA ASN A 128 -16.03 16.77 4.10
C ASN A 128 -17.24 16.72 3.17
N VAL A 129 -18.31 16.06 3.61
CA VAL A 129 -19.50 15.81 2.78
C VAL A 129 -20.78 16.07 3.55
N PHE A 130 -21.72 16.75 2.92
CA PHE A 130 -23.07 16.96 3.42
C PHE A 130 -24.00 15.93 2.81
N LEU A 131 -24.66 15.15 3.67
CA LEU A 131 -25.53 14.05 3.28
C LEU A 131 -26.98 14.32 3.67
N THR A 132 -27.92 13.78 2.90
CA THR A 132 -29.31 13.68 3.34
C THR A 132 -29.41 12.80 4.60
N PRO A 133 -30.54 12.81 5.35
CA PRO A 133 -30.78 11.85 6.42
C PRO A 133 -30.75 10.37 5.98
N ASP A 134 -30.83 10.11 4.67
CA ASP A 134 -30.72 8.79 4.06
C ASP A 134 -29.31 8.50 3.52
N LEU A 135 -28.35 9.35 3.88
CA LEU A 135 -26.90 9.25 3.63
C LEU A 135 -26.48 9.55 2.18
N GLU A 136 -27.40 9.93 1.30
CA GLU A 136 -27.08 10.31 -0.08
C GLU A 136 -26.33 11.66 -0.10
N PRO A 137 -25.21 11.79 -0.84
CA PRO A 137 -24.39 13.00 -0.84
C PRO A 137 -25.05 14.15 -1.63
N VAL A 138 -24.97 15.36 -1.04
CA VAL A 138 -25.55 16.59 -1.60
C VAL A 138 -24.46 17.57 -2.07
N PHE A 139 -23.39 17.71 -1.29
CA PHE A 139 -22.26 18.60 -1.58
C PHE A 139 -21.04 18.12 -0.80
N GLY A 140 -19.83 18.31 -1.34
CA GLY A 140 -18.61 17.93 -0.65
C GLY A 140 -17.37 18.62 -1.19
N GLY A 141 -16.29 18.48 -0.44
CA GLY A 141 -14.97 19.05 -0.74
C GLY A 141 -13.93 18.60 0.26
N THR A 142 -12.73 19.15 0.14
CA THR A 142 -11.58 18.81 0.99
C THR A 142 -11.47 19.81 2.15
N TYR A 143 -10.34 20.49 2.29
CA TYR A 143 -10.12 21.56 3.25
C TYR A 143 -10.97 22.80 2.95
N TRP A 144 -11.63 23.33 3.99
CA TRP A 144 -12.32 24.63 3.99
C TRP A 144 -11.83 25.51 5.14
N PRO A 145 -11.38 26.75 4.85
CA PRO A 145 -10.75 27.61 5.85
C PRO A 145 -11.77 28.17 6.84
N GLY A 146 -11.33 28.30 8.09
CA GLY A 146 -12.09 28.94 9.15
C GLY A 146 -12.15 30.46 9.01
N PRO A 147 -12.97 31.15 9.81
CA PRO A 147 -13.20 32.61 9.71
C PRO A 147 -11.95 33.47 9.96
N HIS A 148 -10.92 32.90 10.58
CA HIS A 148 -9.68 33.59 10.96
C HIS A 148 -8.42 32.95 10.36
N SER A 149 -8.59 32.08 9.35
CA SER A 149 -7.48 31.34 8.75
C SER A 149 -6.50 32.29 8.02
N SER A 150 -5.20 32.12 8.28
CA SER A 150 -4.13 32.79 7.53
C SER A 150 -3.95 32.21 6.12
N THR A 151 -4.39 30.98 5.90
CA THR A 151 -4.34 30.23 4.63
C THR A 151 -5.09 30.96 3.50
N LEU A 152 -6.18 31.67 3.85
CA LEU A 152 -6.95 32.52 2.93
C LEU A 152 -6.11 33.63 2.27
N SER A 153 -5.10 34.16 2.96
CA SER A 153 -4.23 35.22 2.43
C SER A 153 -3.05 34.66 1.63
N ALA A 154 -2.59 33.44 1.95
CA ALA A 154 -1.38 32.85 1.37
C ALA A 154 -1.62 32.13 0.03
N LEU A 155 -2.81 31.56 -0.20
CA LEU A 155 -3.16 30.87 -1.45
C LEU A 155 -3.58 31.80 -2.61
N GLY A 156 -3.44 33.13 -2.44
CA GLY A 156 -3.53 34.11 -3.53
C GLY A 156 -4.92 34.28 -4.18
N GLY A 157 -5.98 33.78 -3.58
CA GLY A 157 -7.33 33.85 -4.15
C GLY A 157 -8.20 34.94 -3.50
N GLU A 158 -8.33 36.10 -4.14
CA GLU A 158 -9.50 36.94 -3.91
C GLU A 158 -10.76 36.12 -4.26
N GLY A 159 -11.55 35.71 -3.27
CA GLY A 159 -12.85 35.03 -3.46
C GLY A 159 -12.98 33.59 -2.98
N GLN A 160 -12.08 33.06 -2.13
CA GLN A 160 -12.32 31.75 -1.50
C GLN A 160 -13.49 31.79 -0.51
N VAL A 161 -14.43 30.85 -0.67
CA VAL A 161 -15.60 30.70 0.20
C VAL A 161 -15.14 30.13 1.54
N THR A 162 -15.45 30.83 2.63
CA THR A 162 -15.15 30.40 4.00
C THR A 162 -16.05 29.24 4.41
N PHE A 163 -15.63 28.45 5.41
CA PHE A 163 -16.45 27.35 5.88
C PHE A 163 -17.80 27.82 6.46
N ILE A 164 -17.86 29.01 7.06
CA ILE A 164 -19.11 29.63 7.52
C ILE A 164 -20.08 29.83 6.37
N GLU A 165 -19.63 30.43 5.26
CA GLU A 165 -20.48 30.68 4.09
C GLU A 165 -21.03 29.38 3.49
N ILE A 166 -20.23 28.31 3.46
CA ILE A 166 -20.69 26.98 3.03
C ILE A 166 -21.79 26.46 3.96
N LEU A 167 -21.55 26.50 5.28
CA LEU A 167 -22.50 26.01 6.28
C LEU A 167 -23.83 26.75 6.24
N GLU A 168 -23.80 28.09 6.15
CA GLU A 168 -25.00 28.92 6.04
C GLU A 168 -25.75 28.64 4.75
N LYS A 169 -25.02 28.55 3.62
CA LYS A 169 -25.62 28.27 2.32
C LYS A 169 -26.35 26.93 2.33
N LEU A 170 -25.73 25.88 2.87
CA LEU A 170 -26.34 24.56 2.88
C LEU A 170 -27.48 24.43 3.89
N ARG A 171 -27.39 25.09 5.05
CA ARG A 171 -28.52 25.22 5.98
C ARG A 171 -29.74 25.81 5.27
N ASP A 172 -29.55 26.93 4.58
CA ASP A 172 -30.64 27.66 3.94
C ASP A 172 -31.21 26.90 2.73
N VAL A 173 -30.34 26.24 1.94
CA VAL A 173 -30.75 25.39 0.82
C VAL A 173 -31.55 24.18 1.33
N TRP A 174 -31.15 23.53 2.43
CA TRP A 174 -31.91 22.42 3.00
C TRP A 174 -33.29 22.85 3.50
N GLN A 175 -33.39 24.03 4.12
CA GLN A 175 -34.67 24.56 4.63
C GLN A 175 -35.62 24.98 3.51
N THR A 176 -35.10 25.55 2.41
CA THR A 176 -35.92 26.16 1.35
C THR A 176 -36.13 25.26 0.14
N GLN A 177 -35.22 24.33 -0.14
CA GLN A 177 -35.18 23.52 -1.36
C GLN A 177 -35.02 22.02 -1.07
N GLN A 178 -35.52 21.54 0.08
CA GLN A 178 -35.30 20.17 0.55
C GLN A 178 -35.59 19.08 -0.48
N LEU A 179 -36.73 19.18 -1.18
CA LEU A 179 -37.14 18.19 -2.19
C LEU A 179 -36.12 18.09 -3.33
N ARG A 180 -35.65 19.24 -3.83
CA ARG A 180 -34.64 19.31 -4.88
C ARG A 180 -33.31 18.69 -4.44
N CYS A 181 -32.89 18.92 -3.19
CA CYS A 181 -31.68 18.30 -2.65
C CYS A 181 -31.79 16.78 -2.63
N ARG A 182 -32.95 16.24 -2.21
CA ARG A 182 -33.18 14.78 -2.17
C ARG A 182 -33.20 14.16 -3.57
N GLU A 183 -33.89 14.79 -4.51
CA GLU A 183 -33.92 14.32 -5.91
C GLU A 183 -32.51 14.32 -6.51
N SER A 184 -31.78 15.44 -6.40
CA SER A 184 -30.41 15.53 -6.92
C SER A 184 -29.44 14.56 -6.26
N ALA A 185 -29.53 14.37 -4.94
CA ALA A 185 -28.67 13.44 -4.21
C ALA A 185 -28.94 11.99 -4.64
N LYS A 186 -30.22 11.63 -4.83
CA LYS A 186 -30.63 10.31 -5.31
C LYS A 186 -30.16 10.05 -6.74
N ASP A 187 -30.28 11.04 -7.63
CA ASP A 187 -29.84 10.92 -9.02
C ASP A 187 -28.32 10.70 -9.11
N ILE A 188 -27.53 11.48 -8.37
CA ILE A 188 -26.07 11.30 -8.32
C ILE A 188 -25.70 9.97 -7.67
N THR A 189 -26.38 9.57 -6.60
CA THR A 189 -26.15 8.27 -5.94
C THR A 189 -26.41 7.10 -6.89
N ASN A 190 -27.46 7.19 -7.72
CA ASN A 190 -27.74 6.17 -8.73
C ASN A 190 -26.65 6.14 -9.80
N GLN A 191 -26.17 7.30 -10.27
CA GLN A 191 -25.06 7.36 -11.24
C GLN A 191 -23.77 6.77 -10.68
N LEU A 192 -23.42 7.08 -9.42
CA LEU A 192 -22.26 6.49 -8.76
C LEU A 192 -22.40 4.98 -8.55
N ARG A 193 -23.62 4.53 -8.24
CA ARG A 193 -23.93 3.10 -8.11
C ARG A 193 -23.80 2.39 -9.45
N GLU A 194 -24.38 2.93 -10.52
CA GLU A 194 -24.28 2.38 -11.87
C GLU A 194 -22.80 2.27 -12.27
N PHE A 195 -22.03 3.34 -12.06
CA PHE A 195 -20.57 3.34 -12.27
C PHE A 195 -19.84 2.25 -11.46
N ALA A 196 -20.24 2.02 -10.19
CA ALA A 196 -19.61 1.04 -9.31
C ALA A 196 -20.05 -0.42 -9.51
N GLU A 197 -21.33 -0.67 -9.81
CA GLU A 197 -21.91 -2.00 -9.98
C GLU A 197 -21.57 -2.57 -11.36
N GLU A 198 -21.56 -1.75 -12.41
CA GLU A 198 -21.44 -2.23 -13.78
C GLU A 198 -20.05 -2.75 -14.18
N GLY A 199 -18.97 -2.48 -13.43
CA GLY A 199 -17.63 -2.61 -14.04
C GLY A 199 -17.61 -1.84 -15.38
N THR A 200 -18.21 -0.65 -15.34
CA THR A 200 -18.63 0.22 -16.45
C THR A 200 -18.76 -0.45 -17.83
N HIS A 201 -19.76 -1.32 -17.97
CA HIS A 201 -20.35 -1.59 -19.27
C HIS A 201 -20.99 -0.33 -19.86
N SER A 202 -20.28 0.39 -20.72
CA SER A 202 -20.99 1.24 -21.67
C SER A 202 -21.96 0.36 -22.46
N LYS A 203 -23.24 0.73 -22.51
CA LYS A 203 -24.27 0.04 -23.29
C LYS A 203 -23.95 0.13 -24.78
N GLN A 204 -23.01 -0.66 -25.26
CA GLN A 204 -22.89 -1.00 -26.67
C GLN A 204 -23.40 -2.43 -26.84
N LYS A 205 -24.72 -2.51 -27.05
CA LYS A 205 -25.47 -3.75 -27.22
C LYS A 205 -25.23 -4.44 -28.57
N ASP A 206 -24.21 -4.04 -29.31
CA ASP A 206 -23.99 -4.43 -30.72
C ASP A 206 -22.53 -4.86 -31.04
N ALA A 207 -21.66 -5.09 -30.04
CA ALA A 207 -20.39 -5.78 -30.26
C ALA A 207 -20.56 -7.28 -29.95
N ASP A 208 -20.95 -8.05 -30.96
CA ASP A 208 -20.79 -9.51 -30.96
C ASP A 208 -19.27 -9.82 -31.00
N GLY A 209 -18.65 -9.92 -29.83
CA GLY A 209 -17.27 -10.38 -29.63
C GLY A 209 -16.84 -10.24 -28.16
N ASP A 210 -16.34 -11.32 -27.56
CA ASP A 210 -15.39 -11.18 -26.45
C ASP A 210 -14.21 -10.37 -27.03
N GLU A 211 -14.07 -9.10 -26.69
CA GLU A 211 -12.84 -8.36 -26.96
C GLU A 211 -11.84 -8.79 -25.90
N ASP A 212 -10.93 -9.68 -26.29
CA ASP A 212 -9.86 -10.20 -25.43
C ASP A 212 -8.91 -9.05 -25.04
N LEU A 213 -8.45 -9.06 -23.78
CA LEU A 213 -7.46 -8.09 -23.31
C LEU A 213 -6.06 -8.53 -23.74
N GLU A 214 -5.40 -7.72 -24.57
CA GLU A 214 -4.13 -8.09 -25.19
C GLU A 214 -2.92 -7.41 -24.52
N VAL A 215 -1.72 -7.92 -24.81
CA VAL A 215 -0.45 -7.42 -24.24
C VAL A 215 -0.12 -6.01 -24.75
N GLU A 216 -0.67 -5.60 -25.90
CA GLU A 216 -0.56 -4.28 -26.52
C GLU A 216 -1.01 -3.15 -25.57
N LEU A 217 -1.92 -3.44 -24.63
CA LEU A 217 -2.36 -2.50 -23.60
C LEU A 217 -1.21 -2.03 -22.69
N LEU A 218 -0.15 -2.84 -22.55
CA LEU A 218 1.06 -2.45 -21.81
C LEU A 218 1.82 -1.33 -22.55
N GLU A 219 1.83 -1.32 -23.88
CA GLU A 219 2.44 -0.25 -24.68
C GLU A 219 1.69 1.06 -24.43
N GLU A 220 0.35 1.04 -24.46
CA GLU A 220 -0.46 2.22 -24.19
C GLU A 220 -0.25 2.79 -22.77
N ALA A 221 -0.20 1.91 -21.77
CA ALA A 221 0.12 2.29 -20.40
C ALA A 221 1.53 2.88 -20.29
N TYR A 222 2.52 2.26 -20.95
CA TYR A 222 3.89 2.79 -21.01
C TYR A 222 3.93 4.20 -21.63
N GLN A 223 3.30 4.40 -22.79
CA GLN A 223 3.29 5.70 -23.48
C GLN A 223 2.66 6.80 -22.61
N HIS A 224 1.64 6.46 -21.81
CA HIS A 224 1.07 7.37 -20.83
C HIS A 224 2.14 7.88 -19.83
N PHE A 225 2.91 6.97 -19.23
CA PHE A 225 3.94 7.33 -18.26
C PHE A 225 5.12 8.05 -18.92
N ALA A 226 5.60 7.56 -20.07
CA ALA A 226 6.69 8.17 -20.82
C ALA A 226 6.40 9.64 -21.19
N SER A 227 5.14 9.96 -21.54
CA SER A 227 4.72 11.33 -21.89
C SER A 227 4.66 12.30 -20.70
N ARG A 228 4.55 11.79 -19.47
CA ARG A 228 4.41 12.59 -18.23
C ARG A 228 5.65 12.59 -17.34
N TYR A 229 6.63 11.77 -17.67
CA TYR A 229 7.86 11.64 -16.90
C TYR A 229 8.59 12.98 -16.77
N ASP A 230 9.02 13.31 -15.55
CA ASP A 230 9.91 14.44 -15.26
C ASP A 230 11.37 13.98 -15.35
N PRO A 231 12.10 14.25 -16.45
CA PRO A 231 13.48 13.83 -16.59
C PRO A 231 14.45 14.67 -15.75
N VAL A 232 14.01 15.73 -15.08
CA VAL A 232 14.88 16.52 -14.19
C VAL A 232 14.86 15.92 -12.79
N ASN A 233 13.68 15.72 -12.22
CA ASN A 233 13.53 15.31 -10.83
C ASN A 233 13.01 13.87 -10.64
N GLY A 234 12.67 13.16 -11.71
CA GLY A 234 11.95 11.89 -11.64
C GLY A 234 10.47 12.07 -11.24
N GLY A 235 9.69 11.00 -11.37
CA GLY A 235 8.24 10.99 -11.12
C GLY A 235 7.39 11.39 -12.33
N PHE A 236 6.06 11.35 -12.16
CA PHE A 236 5.08 11.44 -13.27
C PHE A 236 4.00 12.52 -13.05
N SER A 237 4.05 13.23 -11.92
CA SER A 237 3.09 14.28 -11.58
C SER A 237 3.78 15.62 -11.34
N ARG A 238 2.99 16.70 -11.35
CA ARG A 238 3.45 18.02 -10.88
C ARG A 238 3.43 18.06 -9.34
N ALA A 239 3.97 19.12 -8.75
CA ALA A 239 3.80 19.39 -7.32
C ALA A 239 2.30 19.55 -6.95
N PRO A 240 1.81 18.92 -5.86
CA PRO A 240 2.52 17.97 -4.99
C PRO A 240 2.76 16.60 -5.66
N LYS A 241 3.94 16.01 -5.45
CA LYS A 241 4.36 14.73 -6.03
C LYS A 241 4.16 13.56 -5.06
N PHE A 242 3.59 12.47 -5.56
CA PHE A 242 3.43 11.21 -4.82
C PHE A 242 4.36 10.13 -5.39
N PRO A 243 4.88 9.21 -4.57
CA PRO A 243 5.74 8.11 -5.04
C PRO A 243 5.07 7.16 -6.04
N THR A 244 3.75 6.92 -5.90
CA THR A 244 2.96 6.01 -6.74
C THR A 244 3.63 4.64 -7.00
N PRO A 245 3.88 3.81 -5.97
CA PRO A 245 4.68 2.59 -6.13
C PRO A 245 4.16 1.60 -7.16
N ALA A 246 2.83 1.43 -7.29
CA ALA A 246 2.24 0.54 -8.30
C ALA A 246 2.66 0.90 -9.74
N ASN A 247 2.70 2.19 -10.07
CA ASN A 247 3.16 2.68 -11.38
C ASN A 247 4.66 2.42 -11.58
N LEU A 248 5.46 2.56 -10.52
CA LEU A 248 6.89 2.26 -10.56
C LEU A 248 7.13 0.76 -10.73
N SER A 249 6.39 -0.10 -10.02
CA SER A 249 6.47 -1.56 -10.16
C SER A 249 6.14 -1.99 -11.58
N PHE A 250 5.09 -1.45 -12.19
CA PHE A 250 4.77 -1.69 -13.59
C PHE A 250 5.95 -1.38 -14.53
N LEU A 251 6.56 -0.21 -14.40
CA LEU A 251 7.71 0.18 -15.24
C LEU A 251 8.93 -0.72 -15.01
N VAL A 252 9.16 -1.17 -13.78
CA VAL A 252 10.23 -2.14 -13.47
C VAL A 252 9.90 -3.52 -14.07
N HIS A 253 8.64 -3.95 -14.03
CA HIS A 253 8.21 -5.26 -14.52
C HIS A 253 8.27 -5.39 -16.04
N LEU A 254 8.13 -4.29 -16.79
CA LEU A 254 8.27 -4.29 -18.26
C LEU A 254 9.59 -4.92 -18.75
N SER A 255 10.70 -4.73 -18.02
CA SER A 255 11.99 -5.36 -18.36
C SER A 255 12.16 -6.78 -17.79
N ARG A 256 11.22 -7.25 -16.97
CA ARG A 256 11.26 -8.54 -16.26
C ARG A 256 10.29 -9.57 -16.85
N TYR A 257 9.31 -9.12 -17.63
CA TYR A 257 8.40 -10.01 -18.35
C TYR A 257 9.12 -10.88 -19.38
N PRO A 258 8.50 -12.00 -19.81
CA PRO A 258 9.04 -12.81 -20.90
C PRO A 258 9.25 -11.99 -22.18
N SER A 259 10.19 -12.43 -23.03
CA SER A 259 10.59 -11.69 -24.23
C SER A 259 9.44 -11.36 -25.19
N ALA A 260 8.37 -12.17 -25.20
CA ALA A 260 7.16 -11.91 -25.97
C ALA A 260 6.54 -10.53 -25.69
N VAL A 261 6.66 -10.02 -24.45
CA VAL A 261 6.20 -8.67 -24.11
C VAL A 261 7.11 -7.61 -24.71
N ALA A 262 8.43 -7.80 -24.65
CA ALA A 262 9.40 -6.87 -25.25
C ALA A 262 9.32 -6.86 -26.79
N ASP A 263 8.91 -7.96 -27.41
CA ASP A 263 8.66 -8.04 -28.85
C ASP A 263 7.45 -7.18 -29.29
N ILE A 264 6.50 -6.92 -28.37
CA ILE A 264 5.31 -6.08 -28.59
C ILE A 264 5.56 -4.63 -28.16
N VAL A 265 5.94 -4.41 -26.90
CA VAL A 265 6.13 -3.07 -26.30
C VAL A 265 7.38 -2.36 -26.85
N GLY A 266 8.40 -3.13 -27.23
CA GLY A 266 9.68 -2.64 -27.70
C GLY A 266 10.79 -2.74 -26.64
N TYR A 267 11.96 -3.24 -27.07
CA TYR A 267 13.12 -3.44 -26.19
C TYR A 267 13.69 -2.11 -25.64
N ASP A 268 13.71 -1.06 -26.47
CA ASP A 268 14.19 0.27 -26.07
C ASP A 268 13.23 0.93 -25.07
N GLU A 269 11.93 0.73 -25.27
CA GLU A 269 10.85 1.17 -24.40
C GLU A 269 10.94 0.50 -23.02
N CYS A 270 11.09 -0.82 -22.97
CA CYS A 270 11.32 -1.57 -21.74
C CYS A 270 12.60 -1.11 -21.01
N ALA A 271 13.70 -0.88 -21.73
CA ALA A 271 14.95 -0.36 -21.15
C ALA A 271 14.77 1.06 -20.59
N ARG A 272 14.00 1.91 -21.27
CA ARG A 272 13.67 3.26 -20.80
C ARG A 272 12.71 3.24 -19.60
N ALA A 273 11.80 2.27 -19.52
CA ALA A 273 10.88 2.11 -18.40
C ALA A 273 11.64 1.92 -17.07
N ILE A 274 12.60 0.98 -17.05
CA ILE A 274 13.43 0.75 -15.87
C ILE A 274 14.31 1.97 -15.55
N GLU A 275 14.85 2.69 -16.55
CA GLU A 275 15.60 3.94 -16.32
C GLU A 275 14.72 5.00 -15.61
N MET A 276 13.49 5.20 -16.08
CA MET A 276 12.54 6.14 -15.48
C MET A 276 12.24 5.78 -14.03
N ALA A 277 11.98 4.50 -13.75
CA ALA A 277 11.70 4.01 -12.41
C ALA A 277 12.91 4.17 -11.48
N THR A 278 14.09 3.67 -11.87
CA THR A 278 15.32 3.76 -11.08
C THR A 278 15.71 5.20 -10.78
N LYS A 279 15.64 6.10 -11.75
CA LYS A 279 15.93 7.51 -11.52
C LYS A 279 14.92 8.18 -10.57
N THR A 280 13.64 7.80 -10.64
CA THR A 280 12.62 8.30 -9.72
C THR A 280 12.91 7.84 -8.30
N LEU A 281 13.19 6.55 -8.11
CA LEU A 281 13.56 5.97 -6.81
C LEU A 281 14.81 6.65 -6.22
N ILE A 282 15.87 6.81 -7.00
CA ILE A 282 17.09 7.51 -6.54
C ILE A 282 16.82 8.98 -6.21
N SER A 283 15.96 9.66 -6.98
CA SER A 283 15.61 11.06 -6.70
C SER A 283 14.83 11.18 -5.38
N MET A 284 13.92 10.24 -5.10
CA MET A 284 13.22 10.18 -3.81
C MET A 284 14.16 9.85 -2.65
N SER A 285 15.06 8.88 -2.79
CA SER A 285 16.00 8.50 -1.72
C SER A 285 16.98 9.62 -1.34
N ARG A 286 17.29 10.49 -2.30
CA ARG A 286 18.08 11.72 -2.06
C ARG A 286 17.24 12.90 -1.57
N GLY A 287 15.92 12.89 -1.79
CA GLY A 287 15.02 13.97 -1.43
C GLY A 287 14.79 14.09 0.09
N GLY A 288 14.13 15.18 0.48
CA GLY A 288 13.65 15.39 1.85
C GLY A 288 12.43 14.55 2.21
N ILE A 289 11.76 13.95 1.20
CA ILE A 289 10.76 12.89 1.41
C ILE A 289 11.34 11.67 2.12
N HIS A 290 12.65 11.41 2.00
CA HIS A 290 13.33 10.38 2.76
C HIS A 290 13.93 10.98 4.05
N ASP A 291 13.65 10.40 5.21
CA ASP A 291 14.26 10.82 6.47
C ASP A 291 15.73 10.44 6.53
N GLN A 292 16.58 11.39 6.11
CA GLN A 292 18.03 11.25 6.02
C GLN A 292 18.72 10.88 7.35
N ILE A 293 18.03 11.00 8.50
CA ILE A 293 18.60 10.78 9.83
C ILE A 293 18.14 9.48 10.47
N GLY A 294 16.85 9.14 10.43
CA GLY A 294 16.33 7.96 11.13
C GLY A 294 15.29 7.15 10.39
N HIS A 295 15.48 7.04 9.07
CA HIS A 295 14.89 6.04 8.20
C HIS A 295 13.42 6.28 7.80
N GLY A 296 13.02 5.65 6.71
CA GLY A 296 11.65 5.67 6.19
C GLY A 296 11.31 6.93 5.40
N PHE A 297 10.26 6.81 4.60
CA PHE A 297 9.78 7.86 3.70
C PHE A 297 8.52 8.53 4.23
N ALA A 298 8.42 9.84 4.08
CA ALA A 298 7.16 10.54 4.16
C ALA A 298 6.26 10.18 2.97
N ARG A 299 4.95 10.34 3.11
CA ARG A 299 3.98 9.89 2.10
C ARG A 299 4.12 10.59 0.75
N TYR A 300 4.33 11.90 0.75
CA TYR A 300 4.40 12.68 -0.49
C TYR A 300 5.20 13.97 -0.33
N SER A 301 5.61 14.56 -1.45
CA SER A 301 6.34 15.83 -1.50
C SER A 301 5.44 16.98 -1.94
N VAL A 302 5.51 18.09 -1.20
CA VAL A 302 4.92 19.38 -1.58
C VAL A 302 5.59 19.93 -2.83
N THR A 303 6.89 19.70 -2.97
CA THR A 303 7.73 20.22 -4.05
C THR A 303 7.96 19.21 -5.18
N ALA A 304 8.23 19.71 -6.39
CA ALA A 304 8.50 18.84 -7.54
C ALA A 304 9.88 18.13 -7.48
N ASP A 305 10.82 18.62 -6.69
CA ASP A 305 12.17 18.07 -6.56
C ASP A 305 12.35 17.12 -5.36
N TRP A 306 11.23 16.71 -4.73
CA TRP A 306 11.20 15.84 -3.56
C TRP A 306 11.83 16.43 -2.28
N SER A 307 12.14 17.74 -2.26
CA SER A 307 12.89 18.38 -1.17
C SER A 307 12.06 18.66 0.09
N LEU A 308 10.78 18.96 -0.03
CA LEU A 308 9.87 19.23 1.08
C LEU A 308 8.72 18.21 1.09
N PRO A 309 8.59 17.38 2.14
CA PRO A 309 7.42 16.53 2.33
C PRO A 309 6.35 17.19 3.21
N HIS A 310 5.15 16.61 3.19
CA HIS A 310 4.34 16.57 4.40
C HIS A 310 4.81 15.36 5.22
N PHE A 311 5.17 15.54 6.49
CA PHE A 311 6.04 14.60 7.22
C PHE A 311 5.37 13.31 7.73
N GLU A 312 4.13 13.04 7.33
CA GLU A 312 3.41 11.82 7.67
C GLU A 312 4.12 10.58 7.10
N LYS A 313 4.34 9.57 7.94
CA LYS A 313 4.92 8.29 7.52
C LYS A 313 3.91 7.17 7.71
N MET A 314 3.51 6.54 6.61
CA MET A 314 2.51 5.46 6.63
C MET A 314 3.14 4.10 6.35
N LEU A 315 2.71 3.06 7.07
CA LEU A 315 3.23 1.70 6.88
C LEU A 315 3.04 1.19 5.45
N TYR A 316 1.89 1.46 4.82
CA TYR A 316 1.61 1.00 3.46
C TYR A 316 2.51 1.67 2.42
N ASP A 317 2.96 2.91 2.64
CA ASP A 317 3.91 3.58 1.77
C ASP A 317 5.29 2.92 1.89
N GLN A 318 5.74 2.66 3.13
CA GLN A 318 7.01 1.96 3.35
C GLN A 318 7.02 0.57 2.73
N ALA A 319 5.96 -0.21 2.95
CA ALA A 319 5.87 -1.57 2.44
C ALA A 319 5.93 -1.63 0.91
N GLN A 320 5.14 -0.78 0.24
CA GLN A 320 5.12 -0.71 -1.21
C GLN A 320 6.43 -0.16 -1.79
N LEU A 321 7.04 0.84 -1.13
CA LEU A 321 8.35 1.33 -1.53
C LEU A 321 9.40 0.23 -1.40
N LEU A 322 9.46 -0.48 -0.27
CA LEU A 322 10.41 -1.59 -0.10
C LEU A 322 10.28 -2.62 -1.22
N ASP A 323 9.05 -3.00 -1.58
CA ASP A 323 8.79 -3.95 -2.67
C ASP A 323 9.38 -3.50 -4.02
N VAL A 324 9.11 -2.25 -4.43
CA VAL A 324 9.60 -1.73 -5.71
C VAL A 324 11.10 -1.39 -5.70
N TYR A 325 11.67 -0.96 -4.56
CA TYR A 325 13.12 -0.78 -4.43
C TYR A 325 13.86 -2.11 -4.55
N VAL A 326 13.32 -3.18 -3.95
CA VAL A 326 13.86 -4.54 -4.10
C VAL A 326 13.82 -4.95 -5.57
N ASP A 327 12.71 -4.73 -6.27
CA ASP A 327 12.60 -5.07 -7.68
C ASP A 327 13.52 -4.27 -8.60
N ALA A 328 13.67 -2.97 -8.33
CA ALA A 328 14.59 -2.12 -9.08
C ALA A 328 16.06 -2.48 -8.80
N PHE A 329 16.42 -2.85 -7.57
CA PHE A 329 17.78 -3.29 -7.25
C PHE A 329 18.14 -4.63 -7.90
N ASP A 330 17.19 -5.57 -7.93
CA ASP A 330 17.36 -6.87 -8.60
C ASP A 330 17.59 -6.70 -10.12
N SER A 331 17.10 -5.60 -10.71
CA SER A 331 17.25 -5.32 -12.16
C SER A 331 18.44 -4.42 -12.48
N ALA A 332 18.62 -3.32 -11.73
CA ALA A 332 19.62 -2.28 -12.03
C ALA A 332 20.93 -2.43 -11.23
N HIS A 333 20.91 -3.18 -10.12
CA HIS A 333 22.05 -3.39 -9.23
C HIS A 333 22.72 -2.10 -8.71
N ASP A 334 21.96 -1.01 -8.59
CA ASP A 334 22.46 0.27 -8.10
C ASP A 334 22.59 0.28 -6.56
N PRO A 335 23.78 0.57 -5.99
CA PRO A 335 23.99 0.57 -4.53
C PRO A 335 23.12 1.58 -3.75
N GLU A 336 22.64 2.66 -4.35
CA GLU A 336 21.73 3.61 -3.68
C GLU A 336 20.35 3.01 -3.47
N LEU A 337 19.88 2.14 -4.38
CA LEU A 337 18.66 1.37 -4.19
C LEU A 337 18.83 0.40 -3.01
N LEU A 338 19.96 -0.31 -2.94
CA LEU A 338 20.28 -1.19 -1.81
C LEU A 338 20.30 -0.43 -0.48
N GLY A 339 20.88 0.78 -0.47
CA GLY A 339 20.85 1.67 0.68
C GLY A 339 19.42 1.98 1.16
N ALA A 340 18.51 2.28 0.23
CA ALA A 340 17.10 2.52 0.54
C ALA A 340 16.38 1.25 1.03
N ILE A 341 16.71 0.05 0.51
CA ILE A 341 16.17 -1.23 0.99
C ILE A 341 16.50 -1.43 2.48
N TYR A 342 17.77 -1.27 2.86
CA TYR A 342 18.17 -1.37 4.27
C TYR A 342 17.47 -0.34 5.13
N ASP A 343 17.34 0.89 4.63
CA ASP A 343 16.71 1.99 5.34
C ASP A 343 15.23 1.69 5.65
N ILE A 344 14.43 1.39 4.63
CA ILE A 344 13.00 1.13 4.77
C ILE A 344 12.75 -0.13 5.61
N ALA A 345 13.49 -1.22 5.35
CA ALA A 345 13.33 -2.44 6.12
C ALA A 345 13.67 -2.22 7.60
N THR A 346 14.73 -1.45 7.89
CA THR A 346 15.08 -1.08 9.28
C THR A 346 13.99 -0.24 9.93
N TYR A 347 13.39 0.72 9.21
CA TYR A 347 12.27 1.52 9.72
C TYR A 347 11.09 0.64 10.13
N ILE A 348 10.65 -0.27 9.24
CA ILE A 348 9.52 -1.18 9.50
C ILE A 348 9.83 -2.11 10.68
N THR A 349 11.05 -2.63 10.78
CA THR A 349 11.44 -3.59 11.83
C THR A 349 12.03 -2.96 13.08
N SER A 350 11.88 -1.65 13.27
CA SER A 350 12.32 -0.94 14.49
C SER A 350 11.14 -0.29 15.22
N PRO A 351 11.19 -0.17 16.55
CA PRO A 351 10.25 0.66 17.28
C PRO A 351 10.31 2.13 16.82
N PRO A 352 9.19 2.84 16.82
CA PRO A 352 7.89 2.41 17.34
C PRO A 352 7.01 1.71 16.31
N ILE A 353 7.45 1.53 15.05
CA ILE A 353 6.63 0.87 14.02
C ILE A 353 6.50 -0.62 14.30
N LEU A 354 7.61 -1.29 14.62
CA LEU A 354 7.55 -2.67 15.11
C LEU A 354 6.90 -2.69 16.49
N SER A 355 5.71 -3.29 16.58
CA SER A 355 5.00 -3.48 17.84
C SER A 355 5.66 -4.57 18.69
N PRO A 356 5.68 -4.44 20.02
CA PRO A 356 6.10 -5.53 20.91
C PRO A 356 5.27 -6.81 20.76
N THR A 357 4.07 -6.74 20.18
CA THR A 357 3.22 -7.91 19.90
C THR A 357 3.64 -8.69 18.65
N GLY A 358 4.53 -8.12 17.83
CA GLY A 358 5.06 -8.71 16.59
C GLY A 358 4.43 -8.20 15.30
N GLY A 359 3.33 -7.44 15.36
CA GLY A 359 2.79 -6.73 14.20
C GLY A 359 3.43 -5.35 13.97
N PHE A 360 2.98 -4.64 12.95
CA PHE A 360 3.46 -3.30 12.59
C PHE A 360 2.35 -2.25 12.78
N HIS A 361 2.69 -1.16 13.47
CA HIS A 361 1.83 0.00 13.69
C HIS A 361 1.64 0.81 12.40
N SER A 362 0.54 1.54 12.33
CA SER A 362 0.00 2.05 11.07
C SER A 362 0.69 3.31 10.54
N SER A 363 1.02 4.28 11.40
CA SER A 363 1.65 5.53 10.98
C SER A 363 2.28 6.33 12.13
N GLU A 364 3.19 7.24 11.76
CA GLU A 364 3.67 8.36 12.61
C GLU A 364 3.10 9.68 12.07
N ASP A 365 2.66 10.55 12.99
CA ASP A 365 2.06 11.86 12.71
C ASP A 365 3.03 12.79 11.94
N ALA A 366 2.50 13.64 11.05
CA ALA A 366 3.28 14.69 10.41
C ALA A 366 3.73 15.77 11.41
N ASP A 367 2.92 15.98 12.44
CA ASP A 367 3.05 17.07 13.39
C ASP A 367 3.60 16.57 14.73
N SER A 368 4.50 17.35 15.35
CA SER A 368 4.95 17.10 16.72
C SER A 368 5.20 18.40 17.48
N LEU A 369 5.33 18.31 18.81
CA LEU A 369 5.67 19.48 19.61
C LEU A 369 7.13 19.88 19.35
N PRO A 370 7.43 21.16 19.05
CA PRO A 370 8.82 21.61 18.90
C PRO A 370 9.66 21.39 20.16
N THR A 371 9.07 21.61 21.34
CA THR A 371 9.67 21.32 22.65
C THR A 371 8.63 20.75 23.62
N THR A 372 9.08 20.15 24.72
CA THR A 372 8.18 19.63 25.78
C THR A 372 7.40 20.72 26.51
N SER A 373 7.77 22.00 26.37
CA SER A 373 7.05 23.14 26.93
C SER A 373 6.01 23.74 25.99
N ASP A 374 6.03 23.38 24.70
CA ASP A 374 5.04 23.85 23.75
C ASP A 374 3.71 23.13 23.94
N THR A 375 2.63 23.79 23.54
CA THR A 375 1.26 23.27 23.59
C THR A 375 0.65 23.07 22.21
N GLU A 376 1.25 23.66 21.19
CA GLU A 376 0.86 23.53 19.79
C GLU A 376 1.91 22.73 19.04
N LYS A 377 1.46 21.70 18.33
CA LYS A 377 2.31 20.96 17.40
C LYS A 377 2.61 21.82 16.16
N ARG A 378 3.69 21.48 15.47
CA ARG A 378 4.04 22.02 14.17
C ARG A 378 4.44 20.89 13.23
N GLU A 379 4.19 21.09 11.95
CA GLU A 379 4.60 20.17 10.92
C GLU A 379 6.12 19.95 10.94
N GLY A 380 6.53 18.69 10.91
CA GLY A 380 7.93 18.33 10.73
C GLY A 380 8.86 18.68 11.90
N ALA A 381 8.35 19.16 13.03
CA ALA A 381 9.16 19.68 14.14
C ALA A 381 10.20 18.67 14.67
N PHE A 382 9.88 17.37 14.62
CA PHE A 382 10.80 16.30 14.95
C PHE A 382 11.94 16.12 13.94
N TYR A 383 11.71 16.44 12.66
CA TYR A 383 12.57 16.09 11.53
C TYR A 383 13.46 17.23 11.02
N VAL A 384 13.07 18.50 11.22
CA VAL A 384 13.77 19.67 10.66
C VAL A 384 14.86 20.24 11.57
N TRP A 385 15.80 21.00 11.01
CA TRP A 385 16.97 21.50 11.77
C TRP A 385 17.26 22.98 11.51
N THR A 386 17.60 23.71 12.56
CA THR A 386 18.25 25.02 12.38
C THR A 386 19.75 24.84 12.14
N GLN A 387 20.38 25.70 11.34
CA GLN A 387 21.83 25.62 11.14
C GLN A 387 22.61 25.75 12.46
N ARG A 388 22.11 26.58 13.39
CA ARG A 388 22.74 26.78 14.70
C ARG A 388 22.77 25.50 15.52
N GLU A 389 21.64 24.82 15.65
CA GLU A 389 21.53 23.52 16.34
C GLU A 389 22.41 22.47 15.66
N PHE A 390 22.36 22.41 14.33
CA PHE A 390 23.16 21.50 13.52
C PHE A 390 24.66 21.65 13.81
N LYS A 391 25.17 22.89 13.86
CA LYS A 391 26.57 23.20 14.24
C LYS A 391 26.89 22.87 15.69
N GLN A 392 25.96 23.08 16.62
CA GLN A 392 26.15 22.77 18.04
C GLN A 392 26.32 21.27 18.28
N ILE A 393 25.59 20.43 17.54
CA ILE A 393 25.63 18.96 17.70
C ILE A 393 26.88 18.37 17.05
N LEU A 394 27.22 18.81 15.83
CA LEU A 394 28.27 18.17 15.04
C LEU A 394 29.66 18.75 15.31
N GLY A 395 29.75 20.00 15.74
CA GLY A 395 30.98 20.77 15.76
C GLY A 395 31.31 21.35 14.38
N GLN A 396 32.08 22.44 14.36
CA GLN A 396 32.21 23.31 13.18
C GLN A 396 32.68 22.58 11.91
N ARG A 397 33.72 21.75 12.02
CA ARG A 397 34.30 21.04 10.86
C ARG A 397 33.31 20.09 10.20
N ASP A 398 32.72 19.19 10.99
CA ASP A 398 31.80 18.17 10.48
C ASP A 398 30.50 18.82 10.01
N ALA A 399 30.04 19.86 10.71
CA ALA A 399 28.84 20.60 10.35
C ALA A 399 28.93 21.25 8.97
N ASP A 400 30.08 21.82 8.58
CA ASP A 400 30.20 22.48 7.28
C ASP A 400 30.15 21.46 6.12
N VAL A 401 30.80 20.30 6.28
CA VAL A 401 30.72 19.18 5.32
C VAL A 401 29.29 18.67 5.21
N CYS A 402 28.65 18.38 6.34
CA CYS A 402 27.29 17.84 6.38
C CYS A 402 26.23 18.86 5.96
N ALA A 403 26.42 20.15 6.22
CA ALA A 403 25.53 21.20 5.73
C ALA A 403 25.56 21.28 4.21
N ARG A 404 26.74 21.13 3.59
CA ARG A 404 26.87 21.07 2.13
C ARG A 404 26.26 19.80 1.56
N HIS A 405 26.41 18.66 2.25
CA HIS A 405 25.83 17.38 1.86
C HIS A 405 24.30 17.41 1.89
N TRP A 406 23.70 17.87 2.99
CA TRP A 406 22.26 17.82 3.24
C TRP A 406 21.48 19.12 2.93
N GLY A 407 22.14 20.14 2.39
CA GLY A 407 21.50 21.39 1.98
C GLY A 407 21.06 22.29 3.14
N VAL A 408 21.83 22.36 4.23
CA VAL A 408 21.52 23.21 5.39
C VAL A 408 21.99 24.65 5.16
N LEU A 409 21.04 25.59 5.17
CA LEU A 409 21.24 27.02 5.00
C LEU A 409 21.03 27.81 6.31
N PRO A 410 21.66 28.99 6.47
CA PRO A 410 21.52 29.81 7.68
C PRO A 410 20.07 30.21 8.01
N ASP A 411 19.29 30.58 6.99
CA ASP A 411 17.92 31.10 7.12
C ASP A 411 16.85 30.03 6.79
N GLY A 412 17.24 28.76 6.75
CA GLY A 412 16.38 27.65 6.32
C GLY A 412 16.41 27.43 4.80
N ASN A 413 15.91 26.27 4.37
CA ASN A 413 15.92 25.87 2.96
C ASN A 413 14.52 25.65 2.36
N VAL A 414 13.47 25.99 3.11
CA VAL A 414 12.08 25.98 2.64
C VAL A 414 11.71 27.35 2.08
N ALA A 415 11.23 27.38 0.84
CA ALA A 415 10.76 28.61 0.22
C ALA A 415 9.46 29.09 0.87
N ARG A 416 9.31 30.41 1.11
CA ARG A 416 8.11 31.01 1.72
C ARG A 416 6.80 30.63 1.04
N GLY A 417 6.80 30.44 -0.29
CA GLY A 417 5.61 30.02 -1.02
C GLY A 417 5.12 28.61 -0.69
N ASN A 418 5.99 27.79 -0.08
CA ASN A 418 5.68 26.43 0.36
C ASN A 418 5.54 26.33 1.88
N ASP A 419 5.52 27.46 2.60
CA ASP A 419 5.36 27.53 4.05
C ASP A 419 4.23 28.52 4.42
N PRO A 420 2.96 28.19 4.08
CA PRO A 420 1.84 29.10 4.28
C PRO A 420 1.50 29.34 5.76
N HIS A 421 2.02 28.52 6.68
CA HIS A 421 1.76 28.57 8.12
C HIS A 421 2.98 29.01 8.94
N ASP A 422 4.06 29.48 8.30
CA ASP A 422 5.30 29.94 8.94
C ASP A 422 5.93 28.87 9.88
N GLU A 423 5.79 27.60 9.53
CA GLU A 423 6.26 26.46 10.31
C GLU A 423 7.76 26.21 10.13
N PHE A 424 8.32 26.59 9.00
CA PHE A 424 9.69 26.28 8.59
C PHE A 424 10.65 27.48 8.61
N ILE A 425 10.28 28.58 9.30
CA ILE A 425 11.16 29.74 9.47
C ILE A 425 12.49 29.31 10.12
N ASN A 426 13.61 29.54 9.41
CA ASN A 426 14.97 29.13 9.78
C ASN A 426 15.19 27.61 9.87
N GLN A 427 14.24 26.81 9.40
CA GLN A 427 14.32 25.35 9.43
C GLN A 427 14.84 24.80 8.12
N ASN A 428 15.57 23.69 8.22
CA ASN A 428 16.12 22.97 7.08
C ASN A 428 15.56 21.56 7.04
N VAL A 429 15.00 21.20 5.89
CA VAL A 429 14.67 19.81 5.53
C VAL A 429 15.90 19.20 4.88
N LEU A 430 16.41 18.11 5.43
CA LEU A 430 17.65 17.53 4.95
C LEU A 430 17.41 16.75 3.65
N SER A 431 18.21 17.01 2.63
CA SER A 431 18.18 16.30 1.34
C SER A 431 19.58 16.24 0.74
N ILE A 432 19.96 15.15 0.08
CA ILE A 432 21.29 14.96 -0.47
C ILE A 432 21.50 15.88 -1.69
N GLN A 433 22.23 16.97 -1.48
CA GLN A 433 22.58 17.97 -2.49
C GLN A 433 23.91 17.66 -3.19
N VAL A 434 24.83 16.96 -2.51
CA VAL A 434 26.19 16.69 -3.01
C VAL A 434 26.67 15.32 -2.59
N THR A 435 27.23 14.57 -3.54
CA THR A 435 27.81 13.25 -3.27
C THR A 435 29.14 13.34 -2.51
N PRO A 436 29.51 12.29 -1.74
CA PRO A 436 30.78 12.25 -1.00
C PRO A 436 32.02 12.55 -1.85
N GLY A 437 32.14 11.97 -3.04
CA GLY A 437 33.29 12.23 -3.93
C GLY A 437 33.41 13.69 -4.43
N LYS A 438 32.31 14.44 -4.52
CA LYS A 438 32.36 15.89 -4.82
C LYS A 438 32.78 16.70 -3.59
N LEU A 439 32.24 16.36 -2.42
CA LEU A 439 32.63 16.98 -1.14
C LEU A 439 34.10 16.77 -0.82
N ALA A 440 34.65 15.59 -1.11
CA ALA A 440 36.07 15.28 -0.93
C ALA A 440 36.96 16.31 -1.65
N LYS A 441 36.60 16.66 -2.89
CA LYS A 441 37.30 17.68 -3.68
C LYS A 441 37.08 19.10 -3.13
N GLU A 442 35.87 19.44 -2.73
CA GLU A 442 35.51 20.78 -2.23
C GLU A 442 36.20 21.10 -0.90
N PHE A 443 36.30 20.13 0.01
CA PHE A 443 36.86 20.30 1.34
C PHE A 443 38.32 19.84 1.47
N GLY A 444 38.93 19.31 0.40
CA GLY A 444 40.31 18.82 0.41
C GLY A 444 40.52 17.61 1.33
N LEU A 445 39.52 16.72 1.40
CA LEU A 445 39.52 15.50 2.21
C LEU A 445 39.55 14.25 1.31
N SER A 446 39.86 13.08 1.87
CA SER A 446 39.60 11.83 1.15
C SER A 446 38.10 11.52 1.13
N GLU A 447 37.63 10.80 0.12
CA GLU A 447 36.21 10.37 0.04
C GLU A 447 35.82 9.48 1.23
N GLU A 448 36.72 8.58 1.66
CA GLU A 448 36.53 7.76 2.86
C GLU A 448 36.34 8.60 4.13
N GLU A 449 37.11 9.68 4.29
CA GLU A 449 36.98 10.58 5.43
C GLU A 449 35.65 11.34 5.39
N VAL A 450 35.20 11.79 4.21
CA VAL A 450 33.87 12.41 4.04
C VAL A 450 32.75 11.42 4.39
N VAL A 451 32.82 10.19 3.89
CA VAL A 451 31.83 9.14 4.20
C VAL A 451 31.80 8.87 5.71
N LYS A 452 32.97 8.83 6.37
CA LYS A 452 33.06 8.67 7.83
C LYS A 452 32.43 9.84 8.58
N ILE A 453 32.67 11.08 8.13
CA ILE A 453 32.06 12.29 8.70
C ILE A 453 30.54 12.23 8.58
N ILE A 454 30.01 11.91 7.40
CA ILE A 454 28.56 11.83 7.16
C ILE A 454 27.92 10.75 8.04
N LYS A 455 28.49 9.53 8.06
CA LYS A 455 27.97 8.42 8.89
C LYS A 455 27.97 8.76 10.38
N ALA A 456 29.08 9.28 10.91
CA ALA A 456 29.18 9.66 12.32
C ALA A 456 28.25 10.84 12.67
N SER A 457 28.07 11.79 11.74
CA SER A 457 27.17 12.92 11.93
C SER A 457 25.71 12.49 11.94
N ARG A 458 25.33 11.57 11.04
CA ARG A 458 23.98 10.98 11.03
C ARG A 458 23.64 10.33 12.36
N GLU A 459 24.58 9.57 12.93
CA GLU A 459 24.41 8.95 14.26
C GLU A 459 24.20 9.99 15.36
N LYS A 460 25.09 11.01 15.45
CA LYS A 460 24.97 12.09 16.45
C LYS A 460 23.64 12.84 16.36
N LEU A 461 23.19 13.14 15.14
CA LEU A 461 21.90 13.81 14.92
C LEU A 461 20.74 12.92 15.34
N ARG A 462 20.80 11.62 15.02
CA ARG A 462 19.79 10.65 15.43
C ARG A 462 19.73 10.53 16.95
N GLU A 463 20.87 10.31 17.62
CA GLU A 463 20.95 10.24 19.09
C GLU A 463 20.38 11.52 19.75
N TYR A 464 20.72 12.69 19.21
CA TYR A 464 20.15 13.95 19.69
C TYR A 464 18.63 13.99 19.52
N ARG A 465 18.14 13.70 18.31
CA ARG A 465 16.71 13.71 17.96
C ARG A 465 15.91 12.79 18.87
N GLU A 466 16.32 11.53 18.98
CA GLU A 466 15.60 10.51 19.76
C GLU A 466 15.63 10.79 21.28
N SER A 467 16.65 11.50 21.78
CA SER A 467 16.79 11.77 23.23
C SER A 467 16.30 13.15 23.68
N LYS A 468 16.15 14.12 22.76
CA LYS A 468 15.85 15.52 23.12
C LYS A 468 14.57 16.07 22.50
N ARG A 469 14.08 15.53 21.39
CA ARG A 469 12.89 16.05 20.70
C ARG A 469 11.64 15.26 21.11
N VAL A 470 10.48 15.91 21.00
CA VAL A 470 9.19 15.24 21.17
C VAL A 470 8.88 14.51 19.86
N ARG A 471 8.74 13.18 19.95
CA ARG A 471 8.40 12.33 18.82
C ARG A 471 6.97 12.66 18.32
N PRO A 472 6.69 12.52 17.02
CA PRO A 472 5.32 12.57 16.54
C PRO A 472 4.47 11.48 17.21
N ASP A 473 3.16 11.74 17.29
CA ASP A 473 2.24 10.76 17.84
C ASP A 473 2.19 9.52 16.93
N LEU A 474 2.06 8.35 17.56
CA LEU A 474 1.95 7.07 16.87
C LEU A 474 0.48 6.71 16.70
N ASP A 475 0.05 6.41 15.48
CA ASP A 475 -1.20 5.68 15.28
C ASP A 475 -0.92 4.18 15.43
N ASP A 476 -1.14 3.70 16.65
CA ASP A 476 -0.79 2.37 17.11
C ASP A 476 -1.75 1.26 16.64
N LYS A 477 -2.67 1.55 15.71
CA LYS A 477 -3.46 0.52 15.04
C LYS A 477 -2.57 -0.46 14.29
N ILE A 478 -2.81 -1.75 14.45
CA ILE A 478 -2.28 -2.80 13.56
C ILE A 478 -3.39 -3.16 12.58
N ILE A 479 -3.20 -2.81 11.30
CA ILE A 479 -4.17 -3.01 10.22
C ILE A 479 -3.74 -4.20 9.36
N VAL A 480 -4.61 -5.20 9.17
CA VAL A 480 -4.27 -6.45 8.48
C VAL A 480 -3.80 -6.20 7.05
N ALA A 481 -4.51 -5.39 6.27
CA ALA A 481 -4.13 -5.03 4.91
C ALA A 481 -2.68 -4.52 4.83
N TRP A 482 -2.32 -3.53 5.66
CA TRP A 482 -1.00 -2.89 5.58
C TRP A 482 0.11 -3.79 6.12
N ASN A 483 -0.19 -4.61 7.12
CA ASN A 483 0.73 -5.64 7.58
C ASN A 483 0.94 -6.71 6.51
N GLY A 484 -0.09 -7.07 5.73
CA GLY A 484 0.04 -7.99 4.59
C GLY A 484 1.04 -7.50 3.54
N LEU A 485 0.97 -6.20 3.18
CA LEU A 485 1.96 -5.57 2.30
C LEU A 485 3.37 -5.61 2.92
N ALA A 486 3.51 -5.26 4.20
CA ALA A 486 4.81 -5.26 4.88
C ALA A 486 5.42 -6.66 4.98
N ILE A 487 4.60 -7.69 5.26
CA ILE A 487 5.01 -9.09 5.29
C ILE A 487 5.58 -9.51 3.94
N GLY A 488 4.88 -9.21 2.84
CA GLY A 488 5.35 -9.55 1.49
C GLY A 488 6.66 -8.84 1.13
N ALA A 489 6.73 -7.53 1.38
CA ALA A 489 7.92 -6.74 1.08
C ALA A 489 9.15 -7.19 1.90
N LEU A 490 8.98 -7.49 3.19
CA LEU A 490 10.06 -8.02 4.05
C LEU A 490 10.49 -9.44 3.64
N ALA A 491 9.53 -10.30 3.27
CA ALA A 491 9.84 -11.63 2.76
C ALA A 491 10.69 -11.57 1.49
N LYS A 492 10.29 -10.75 0.52
CA LYS A 492 11.02 -10.52 -0.73
C LYS A 492 12.39 -9.87 -0.49
N CYS A 493 12.45 -8.86 0.37
CA CYS A 493 13.71 -8.23 0.81
C CYS A 493 14.68 -9.27 1.39
N SER A 494 14.19 -10.20 2.22
CA SER A 494 15.02 -11.25 2.80
C SER A 494 15.65 -12.18 1.75
N ILE A 495 14.97 -12.44 0.62
CA ILE A 495 15.50 -13.26 -0.46
C ILE A 495 16.70 -12.56 -1.12
N VAL A 496 16.56 -11.27 -1.45
CA VAL A 496 17.61 -10.48 -2.08
C VAL A 496 18.81 -10.29 -1.15
N LEU A 497 18.56 -10.02 0.13
CA LEU A 497 19.62 -9.82 1.11
C LEU A 497 20.33 -11.11 1.53
N ASP A 498 19.78 -12.31 1.33
CA ASP A 498 20.42 -13.55 1.78
C ASP A 498 21.83 -13.75 1.16
N ASN A 499 22.05 -13.23 -0.05
CA ASN A 499 23.35 -13.26 -0.75
C ASN A 499 24.28 -12.10 -0.38
N VAL A 500 23.77 -11.06 0.31
CA VAL A 500 24.49 -9.80 0.58
C VAL A 500 24.78 -9.65 2.08
N ASP A 501 23.76 -9.82 2.91
CA ASP A 501 23.78 -9.75 4.37
C ASP A 501 22.74 -10.71 4.96
N ARG A 502 23.19 -11.96 5.15
CA ARG A 502 22.35 -13.05 5.67
C ARG A 502 21.79 -12.77 7.06
N ALA A 503 22.49 -12.00 7.89
CA ALA A 503 22.00 -11.66 9.23
C ALA A 503 20.77 -10.74 9.14
N LYS A 504 20.85 -9.69 8.30
CA LYS A 504 19.72 -8.79 8.05
C LYS A 504 18.58 -9.48 7.31
N ALA A 505 18.89 -10.35 6.36
CA ALA A 505 17.87 -11.19 5.72
C ALA A 505 17.05 -12.00 6.75
N GLN A 506 17.73 -12.65 7.71
CA GLN A 506 17.07 -13.41 8.77
C GLN A 506 16.24 -12.53 9.72
N GLU A 507 16.78 -11.38 10.11
CA GLU A 507 16.08 -10.41 10.98
C GLU A 507 14.75 -9.95 10.35
N PHE A 508 14.80 -9.50 9.09
CA PHE A 508 13.62 -9.01 8.38
C PHE A 508 12.59 -10.11 8.11
N ARG A 509 13.05 -11.32 7.75
CA ARG A 509 12.17 -12.48 7.59
C ARG A 509 11.46 -12.83 8.90
N LEU A 510 12.20 -12.87 10.02
CA LEU A 510 11.62 -13.18 11.33
C LEU A 510 10.55 -12.16 11.74
N ALA A 511 10.73 -10.87 11.42
CA ALA A 511 9.72 -9.85 11.65
C ALA A 511 8.41 -10.15 10.87
N ALA A 512 8.51 -10.54 9.60
CA ALA A 512 7.36 -10.96 8.79
C ALA A 512 6.67 -12.21 9.36
N GLU A 513 7.43 -13.23 9.78
CA GLU A 513 6.90 -14.45 10.42
C GLU A 513 6.17 -14.14 11.73
N ASN A 514 6.70 -13.21 12.53
CA ASN A 514 6.08 -12.76 13.78
C ASN A 514 4.76 -12.03 13.53
N ALA A 515 4.69 -11.17 12.51
CA ALA A 515 3.47 -10.46 12.13
C ALA A 515 2.36 -11.42 11.69
N VAL A 516 2.70 -12.44 10.87
CA VAL A 516 1.74 -13.50 10.49
C VAL A 516 1.22 -14.24 11.73
N ARG A 517 2.12 -14.62 12.65
CA ARG A 517 1.73 -15.31 13.89
C ARG A 517 0.77 -14.46 14.72
N PHE A 518 1.07 -13.17 14.86
CA PHE A 518 0.23 -12.21 15.57
C PHE A 518 -1.17 -12.09 14.95
N ILE A 519 -1.25 -11.87 13.63
CA ILE A 519 -2.52 -11.74 12.90
C ILE A 519 -3.36 -13.01 13.04
N LYS A 520 -2.74 -14.18 12.86
CA LYS A 520 -3.43 -15.47 12.95
C LYS A 520 -3.99 -15.74 14.36
N GLN A 521 -3.34 -15.22 15.41
CA GLN A 521 -3.77 -15.39 16.80
C GLN A 521 -4.83 -14.36 17.23
N SER A 522 -4.69 -13.11 16.79
CA SER A 522 -5.46 -11.98 17.34
C SER A 522 -6.60 -11.51 16.45
N LEU A 523 -6.49 -11.72 15.13
CA LEU A 523 -7.36 -11.12 14.12
C LEU A 523 -7.99 -12.13 13.16
N PHE A 524 -7.73 -13.42 13.31
CA PHE A 524 -8.30 -14.47 12.47
C PHE A 524 -9.20 -15.41 13.27
N ASN A 525 -10.39 -15.70 12.74
CA ASN A 525 -11.29 -16.73 13.26
C ASN A 525 -11.12 -18.04 12.47
N PRO A 526 -10.51 -19.08 13.05
CA PRO A 526 -10.23 -20.32 12.32
C PRO A 526 -11.49 -21.13 11.98
N ALA A 527 -12.60 -20.95 12.71
CA ALA A 527 -13.83 -21.68 12.45
C ALA A 527 -14.61 -21.12 11.24
N SER A 528 -14.60 -19.80 11.06
CA SER A 528 -15.31 -19.15 9.96
C SER A 528 -14.42 -18.77 8.78
N GLY A 529 -13.10 -18.64 8.98
CA GLY A 529 -12.17 -18.05 8.03
C GLY A 529 -12.19 -16.51 8.01
N GLN A 530 -12.92 -15.88 8.94
CA GLN A 530 -13.09 -14.43 8.96
C GLN A 530 -11.87 -13.71 9.58
N LEU A 531 -11.46 -12.59 8.97
CA LEU A 531 -10.50 -11.64 9.51
C LEU A 531 -11.23 -10.48 10.19
N TRP A 532 -10.55 -9.87 11.15
CA TRP A 532 -10.87 -8.55 11.71
C TRP A 532 -9.81 -7.58 11.25
N ARG A 533 -10.20 -6.36 10.88
CA ARG A 533 -9.29 -5.41 10.25
C ARG A 533 -8.20 -4.90 11.20
N ILE A 534 -8.58 -4.62 12.45
CA ILE A 534 -7.77 -3.77 13.35
C ILE A 534 -7.56 -4.44 14.70
N TYR A 535 -6.34 -4.34 15.22
CA TYR A 535 -6.02 -4.56 16.63
C TYR A 535 -5.46 -3.26 17.24
N ARG A 536 -5.92 -2.91 18.44
CA ARG A 536 -5.47 -1.73 19.19
C ARG A 536 -5.82 -1.88 20.67
N ASP A 537 -5.05 -1.24 21.56
CA ASP A 537 -5.30 -1.22 23.02
C ASP A 537 -5.41 -2.64 23.64
N GLY A 538 -4.67 -3.61 23.11
CA GLY A 538 -4.63 -4.98 23.64
C GLY A 538 -5.78 -5.88 23.17
N GLU A 539 -6.67 -5.40 22.30
CA GLU A 539 -7.80 -6.17 21.80
C GLU A 539 -8.08 -5.93 20.32
N ARG A 540 -8.85 -6.86 19.71
CA ARG A 540 -9.34 -6.68 18.34
C ARG A 540 -10.47 -5.65 18.30
N GLY A 541 -10.56 -4.90 17.21
CA GLY A 541 -11.70 -4.04 16.89
C GLY A 541 -12.93 -4.82 16.42
N ASP A 542 -14.01 -4.07 16.17
CA ASP A 542 -15.32 -4.61 15.77
C ASP A 542 -15.57 -4.54 14.26
N THR A 543 -14.61 -4.07 13.47
CA THR A 543 -14.68 -4.03 12.00
C THR A 543 -14.17 -5.36 11.41
N PRO A 544 -15.01 -6.15 10.72
CA PRO A 544 -14.56 -7.29 9.91
C PRO A 544 -13.58 -6.85 8.81
N GLY A 545 -12.74 -7.77 8.36
CA GLY A 545 -11.82 -7.50 7.26
C GLY A 545 -12.54 -7.17 5.95
N PHE A 546 -12.00 -6.22 5.21
CA PHE A 546 -12.40 -5.88 3.84
C PHE A 546 -11.55 -6.65 2.82
N ALA A 547 -11.89 -6.56 1.53
CA ALA A 547 -11.21 -7.31 0.49
C ALA A 547 -9.68 -7.07 0.45
N ASP A 548 -9.23 -5.85 0.77
CA ASP A 548 -7.81 -5.48 0.88
C ASP A 548 -7.08 -6.24 2.01
N ASP A 549 -7.72 -6.45 3.16
CA ASP A 549 -7.17 -7.21 4.29
C ASP A 549 -6.85 -8.66 3.89
N TYR A 550 -7.72 -9.27 3.08
CA TYR A 550 -7.50 -10.61 2.56
C TYR A 550 -6.50 -10.60 1.40
N ALA A 551 -6.69 -9.73 0.41
CA ALA A 551 -5.88 -9.69 -0.81
C ALA A 551 -4.40 -9.47 -0.49
N TYR A 552 -4.08 -8.48 0.33
CA TYR A 552 -2.70 -8.14 0.65
C TYR A 552 -2.05 -9.16 1.59
N LEU A 553 -2.81 -9.72 2.55
CA LEU A 553 -2.29 -10.78 3.41
C LEU A 553 -2.04 -12.08 2.63
N VAL A 554 -2.93 -12.45 1.70
CA VAL A 554 -2.71 -13.60 0.80
C VAL A 554 -1.45 -13.39 -0.04
N SER A 555 -1.26 -12.21 -0.65
CA SER A 555 -0.03 -11.91 -1.40
C SER A 555 1.21 -12.05 -0.51
N GLY A 556 1.22 -11.42 0.66
CA GLY A 556 2.34 -11.48 1.60
C GLY A 556 2.62 -12.90 2.11
N LEU A 557 1.61 -13.74 2.28
CA LEU A 557 1.78 -15.14 2.66
C LEU A 557 2.38 -15.98 1.53
N ILE A 558 2.04 -15.71 0.26
CA ILE A 558 2.67 -16.38 -0.89
C ILE A 558 4.14 -15.95 -0.99
N ASP A 559 4.44 -14.66 -0.80
CA ASP A 559 5.83 -14.17 -0.81
C ASP A 559 6.65 -14.74 0.36
N LEU A 560 6.04 -14.87 1.55
CA LEU A 560 6.67 -15.52 2.70
C LEU A 560 6.85 -17.03 2.49
N TYR A 561 5.93 -17.68 1.79
CA TYR A 561 6.11 -19.05 1.31
C TYR A 561 7.33 -19.12 0.38
N GLU A 562 7.51 -18.24 -0.60
CA GLU A 562 8.68 -18.28 -1.50
C GLU A 562 10.02 -17.94 -0.79
N ALA A 563 9.95 -17.17 0.31
CA ALA A 563 11.12 -16.87 1.14
C ALA A 563 11.56 -18.06 2.01
N THR A 564 10.63 -18.92 2.43
CA THR A 564 10.87 -19.99 3.44
C THR A 564 10.71 -21.40 2.89
N PHE A 565 9.84 -21.56 1.90
CA PHE A 565 9.21 -22.80 1.44
C PHE A 565 8.55 -23.60 2.57
N ASP A 566 7.86 -22.90 3.47
CA ASP A 566 7.00 -23.49 4.50
C ASP A 566 5.54 -23.50 4.03
N ASP A 567 5.02 -24.68 3.68
CA ASP A 567 3.67 -24.86 3.15
C ASP A 567 2.55 -24.29 4.04
N SER A 568 2.79 -24.10 5.35
CA SER A 568 1.77 -23.57 6.26
C SER A 568 1.35 -22.15 5.91
N TYR A 569 2.21 -21.36 5.27
CA TYR A 569 1.88 -20.04 4.76
C TYR A 569 0.99 -20.14 3.52
N LEU A 570 1.31 -21.03 2.58
CA LEU A 570 0.52 -21.27 1.38
C LEU A 570 -0.86 -21.87 1.71
N GLN A 571 -0.93 -22.76 2.69
CA GLN A 571 -2.20 -23.29 3.21
C GLN A 571 -3.07 -22.18 3.80
N PHE A 572 -2.46 -21.25 4.54
CA PHE A 572 -3.20 -20.13 5.11
C PHE A 572 -3.65 -19.14 4.02
N ALA A 573 -2.80 -18.88 3.03
CA ALA A 573 -3.14 -18.08 1.85
C ALA A 573 -4.36 -18.67 1.12
N GLU A 574 -4.37 -19.98 0.86
CA GLU A 574 -5.51 -20.66 0.23
C GLU A 574 -6.79 -20.53 1.07
N GLN A 575 -6.72 -20.73 2.39
CA GLN A 575 -7.87 -20.60 3.27
C GLN A 575 -8.49 -19.20 3.21
N LEU A 576 -7.66 -18.16 3.21
CA LEU A 576 -8.10 -16.77 3.11
C LEU A 576 -8.67 -16.45 1.72
N GLN A 577 -8.03 -16.92 0.65
CA GLN A 577 -8.53 -16.76 -0.73
C GLN A 577 -9.90 -17.44 -0.90
N GLN A 578 -10.11 -18.62 -0.33
CA GLN A 578 -11.40 -19.31 -0.37
C GLN A 578 -12.50 -18.53 0.38
N TYR A 579 -12.18 -17.91 1.51
CA TYR A 579 -13.12 -17.00 2.19
C TYR A 579 -13.48 -15.82 1.30
N LEU A 580 -12.47 -15.20 0.66
CA LEU A 580 -12.65 -14.10 -0.26
C LEU A 580 -13.57 -14.50 -1.44
N ASN A 581 -13.29 -15.62 -2.11
CA ASN A 581 -14.09 -16.17 -3.21
C ASN A 581 -15.54 -16.42 -2.81
N LYS A 582 -15.77 -16.85 -1.56
CA LYS A 582 -17.10 -17.18 -1.08
C LYS A 582 -17.95 -15.96 -0.75
N TYR A 583 -17.37 -14.92 -0.14
CA TYR A 583 -18.14 -13.82 0.44
C TYR A 583 -18.00 -12.48 -0.30
N PHE A 584 -16.95 -12.27 -1.08
CA PHE A 584 -16.68 -11.00 -1.73
C PHE A 584 -16.89 -11.03 -3.25
N LEU A 585 -16.76 -12.20 -3.88
CA LEU A 585 -17.01 -12.36 -5.32
C LEU A 585 -18.44 -11.90 -5.68
N ALA A 586 -18.55 -11.07 -6.70
CA ALA A 586 -19.85 -10.63 -7.20
C ALA A 586 -20.61 -11.82 -7.80
N PRO A 587 -21.91 -11.97 -7.51
CA PRO A 587 -22.72 -12.95 -8.22
C PRO A 587 -22.80 -12.55 -9.69
N GLY A 588 -22.52 -13.47 -10.61
CA GLY A 588 -22.68 -13.25 -12.04
C GLY A 588 -24.11 -12.80 -12.42
N PRO A 589 -24.31 -12.13 -13.58
CA PRO A 589 -25.64 -11.71 -14.03
C PRO A 589 -26.64 -12.86 -13.97
N THR A 590 -27.75 -12.63 -13.28
CA THR A 590 -28.86 -13.58 -13.27
C THR A 590 -29.46 -13.62 -14.68
N PRO A 591 -29.61 -14.79 -15.32
CA PRO A 591 -30.26 -14.86 -16.62
C PRO A 591 -31.65 -14.20 -16.53
N ALA A 592 -31.98 -13.35 -17.50
CA ALA A 592 -33.34 -12.81 -17.60
C ALA A 592 -34.35 -13.99 -17.64
N PRO A 593 -35.51 -13.88 -16.98
CA PRO A 593 -36.50 -14.95 -16.99
C PRO A 593 -36.85 -15.29 -18.44
N ALA A 594 -36.71 -16.56 -18.80
CA ALA A 594 -36.94 -17.05 -20.15
C ALA A 594 -38.34 -16.59 -20.64
N PRO A 595 -38.46 -16.08 -21.87
CA PRO A 595 -39.77 -15.74 -22.43
C PRO A 595 -40.65 -16.98 -22.41
N THR A 596 -41.88 -16.81 -21.91
CA THR A 596 -42.86 -17.90 -21.78
C THR A 596 -43.07 -18.57 -23.15
N PRO A 597 -42.93 -19.90 -23.26
CA PRO A 597 -42.99 -20.55 -24.56
C PRO A 597 -44.41 -20.46 -25.12
N THR A 598 -44.55 -19.78 -26.26
CA THR A 598 -45.73 -19.89 -27.11
C THR A 598 -45.59 -21.18 -27.93
N THR A 599 -46.57 -22.05 -27.79
CA THR A 599 -46.67 -23.36 -28.42
C THR A 599 -46.72 -23.24 -29.94
N THR A 600 -45.64 -23.62 -30.62
CA THR A 600 -45.75 -24.20 -31.97
C THR A 600 -44.63 -25.20 -32.21
N THR A 601 -45.03 -26.42 -32.56
CA THR A 601 -44.19 -27.60 -32.84
C THR A 601 -43.45 -27.49 -34.17
N THR A 602 -42.17 -27.89 -34.22
CA THR A 602 -41.62 -28.86 -35.20
C THR A 602 -40.14 -29.16 -34.91
N GLU A 603 -39.74 -30.42 -35.10
CA GLU A 603 -38.45 -31.06 -34.80
C GLU A 603 -37.34 -30.69 -35.81
N THR A 604 -36.07 -30.60 -35.37
CA THR A 604 -34.92 -31.40 -35.91
C THR A 604 -33.55 -31.09 -35.26
N THR A 605 -32.84 -32.18 -34.88
CA THR A 605 -31.37 -32.42 -34.68
C THR A 605 -30.52 -31.64 -33.65
N PRO A 606 -29.59 -32.31 -32.91
CA PRO A 606 -28.72 -31.68 -31.93
C PRO A 606 -27.39 -31.23 -32.56
N ALA A 607 -27.05 -29.96 -32.41
CA ALA A 607 -25.70 -29.45 -32.60
C ALA A 607 -25.17 -28.94 -31.26
N SER A 608 -23.94 -29.33 -30.97
CA SER A 608 -23.13 -28.91 -29.84
C SER A 608 -22.84 -27.42 -29.90
N SER A 609 -23.27 -26.68 -28.88
CA SER A 609 -22.59 -25.47 -28.42
C SER A 609 -23.03 -25.22 -26.99
N VAL A 610 -22.18 -25.60 -26.03
CA VAL A 610 -22.30 -25.10 -24.66
C VAL A 610 -21.87 -23.64 -24.72
N SER A 611 -22.82 -22.74 -24.94
CA SER A 611 -22.61 -21.32 -24.65
C SER A 611 -22.69 -21.18 -23.13
N ALA A 612 -21.56 -21.39 -22.45
CA ALA A 612 -21.38 -20.93 -21.08
C ALA A 612 -21.40 -19.39 -21.15
N GLY A 613 -22.49 -18.77 -20.69
CA GLY A 613 -22.53 -17.32 -20.56
C GLY A 613 -21.40 -16.88 -19.64
N SER A 614 -20.40 -16.20 -20.21
CA SER A 614 -19.32 -15.55 -19.48
C SER A 614 -19.94 -14.54 -18.51
N SER A 615 -19.87 -14.84 -17.22
CA SER A 615 -20.39 -14.00 -16.16
C SER A 615 -19.21 -13.32 -15.46
N SER A 616 -18.72 -12.21 -16.01
CA SER A 616 -17.63 -11.40 -15.47
C SER A 616 -17.91 -11.03 -14.01
N SER A 617 -17.04 -11.46 -13.08
CA SER A 617 -17.27 -11.31 -11.64
C SER A 617 -16.02 -10.78 -10.94
N GLY A 618 -15.98 -9.47 -10.69
CA GLY A 618 -15.01 -8.87 -9.78
C GLY A 618 -15.39 -9.07 -8.31
N TYR A 619 -14.51 -8.65 -7.41
CA TYR A 619 -14.69 -8.73 -5.96
C TYR A 619 -15.10 -7.38 -5.40
N TYR A 620 -16.15 -7.39 -4.59
CA TYR A 620 -16.57 -6.22 -3.82
C TYR A 620 -15.60 -5.95 -2.67
N THR A 621 -15.45 -4.70 -2.24
CA THR A 621 -14.63 -4.30 -1.08
C THR A 621 -15.17 -4.87 0.24
N THR A 622 -16.49 -5.04 0.36
CA THR A 622 -17.17 -5.53 1.58
C THR A 622 -17.78 -6.92 1.37
N PRO A 623 -17.92 -7.76 2.42
CA PRO A 623 -18.53 -9.08 2.28
C PRO A 623 -20.04 -9.02 2.02
N SER A 624 -20.60 -10.04 1.37
CA SER A 624 -22.04 -10.16 1.10
C SER A 624 -22.91 -10.27 2.36
N THR A 625 -22.31 -10.64 3.49
CA THR A 625 -22.96 -10.78 4.79
C THR A 625 -22.88 -9.50 5.65
N LEU A 626 -22.30 -8.42 5.14
CA LEU A 626 -22.04 -7.17 5.90
C LEU A 626 -23.26 -6.67 6.69
N ALA A 627 -24.43 -6.65 6.05
CA ALA A 627 -25.67 -6.16 6.66
C ALA A 627 -26.16 -7.00 7.86
N GLN A 628 -25.67 -8.24 8.01
CA GLN A 628 -26.04 -9.16 9.09
C GLN A 628 -25.05 -9.11 10.27
N THR A 629 -23.83 -8.59 10.04
CA THR A 629 -22.72 -8.64 11.01
C THR A 629 -22.41 -7.29 11.65
N PHE A 630 -22.83 -6.18 11.03
CA PHE A 630 -22.54 -4.84 11.53
C PHE A 630 -23.60 -4.28 12.48
N THR A 631 -23.15 -3.71 13.59
CA THR A 631 -23.93 -2.80 14.45
C THR A 631 -23.98 -1.37 13.89
N HIS A 632 -23.05 -1.02 12.99
CA HIS A 632 -22.93 0.30 12.36
C HIS A 632 -23.51 0.32 10.94
N PRO A 633 -23.93 1.49 10.44
CA PRO A 633 -24.48 1.60 9.10
C PRO A 633 -23.46 1.26 8.00
N ALA A 634 -23.92 0.44 7.05
CA ALA A 634 -23.19 0.01 5.86
C ALA A 634 -23.07 1.14 4.82
N PRO A 635 -22.15 1.03 3.84
CA PRO A 635 -22.10 1.96 2.71
C PRO A 635 -23.39 1.91 1.89
N LEU A 636 -23.66 2.99 1.14
CA LEU A 636 -24.83 3.09 0.25
C LEU A 636 -24.87 1.98 -0.80
N PHE A 637 -23.70 1.55 -1.27
CA PHE A 637 -23.49 0.46 -2.22
C PHE A 637 -22.10 -0.14 -2.00
N ARG A 638 -21.92 -1.37 -2.49
CA ARG A 638 -20.63 -2.08 -2.41
C ARG A 638 -19.82 -1.70 -3.65
N LEU A 639 -18.57 -1.29 -3.45
CA LEU A 639 -17.65 -0.95 -4.53
C LEU A 639 -16.86 -2.17 -4.98
N LYS A 640 -16.47 -2.22 -6.26
CA LYS A 640 -15.41 -3.09 -6.79
C LYS A 640 -14.25 -2.18 -7.20
N THR A 641 -13.15 -2.22 -6.47
CA THR A 641 -12.00 -1.34 -6.77
C THR A 641 -11.02 -2.06 -7.69
N GLY A 642 -10.90 -1.57 -8.93
CA GLY A 642 -10.01 -2.10 -9.96
C GLY A 642 -8.76 -1.23 -10.21
N THR A 643 -8.81 0.07 -9.89
CA THR A 643 -7.73 1.02 -10.15
C THR A 643 -6.69 1.04 -9.04
N ASP A 644 -5.42 1.18 -9.41
CA ASP A 644 -4.32 1.41 -8.45
C ASP A 644 -4.32 2.86 -7.97
N ALA A 645 -4.16 3.06 -6.65
CA ALA A 645 -4.18 4.37 -6.01
C ALA A 645 -3.04 4.51 -4.99
N ALA A 646 -3.31 5.11 -3.82
CA ALA A 646 -2.34 5.16 -2.71
C ALA A 646 -1.96 3.75 -2.20
N THR A 647 -2.86 2.79 -2.38
CA THR A 647 -2.61 1.35 -2.20
C THR A 647 -2.93 0.62 -3.50
N PRO A 648 -2.40 -0.61 -3.70
CA PRO A 648 -2.64 -1.36 -4.92
C PRO A 648 -4.12 -1.75 -5.05
N SER A 649 -4.62 -1.90 -6.27
CA SER A 649 -5.98 -2.35 -6.51
C SER A 649 -6.27 -3.68 -5.79
N PRO A 650 -7.29 -3.77 -4.91
CA PRO A 650 -7.67 -5.04 -4.30
C PRO A 650 -7.97 -6.11 -5.36
N ASN A 651 -8.71 -5.78 -6.42
CA ASN A 651 -9.00 -6.74 -7.50
C ASN A 651 -7.75 -7.11 -8.30
N GLY A 652 -6.83 -6.17 -8.54
CA GLY A 652 -5.53 -6.45 -9.17
C GLY A 652 -4.72 -7.47 -8.36
N VAL A 653 -4.59 -7.25 -7.05
CA VAL A 653 -3.86 -8.17 -6.16
C VAL A 653 -4.59 -9.52 -6.05
N ILE A 654 -5.93 -9.53 -5.98
CA ILE A 654 -6.72 -10.77 -5.97
C ILE A 654 -6.49 -11.58 -7.24
N ALA A 655 -6.57 -10.95 -8.42
CA ALA A 655 -6.36 -11.61 -9.70
C ALA A 655 -4.93 -12.20 -9.81
N ARG A 656 -3.92 -11.44 -9.36
CA ARG A 656 -2.53 -11.92 -9.29
C ARG A 656 -2.36 -13.10 -8.32
N ASN A 657 -2.97 -13.04 -7.13
CA ASN A 657 -2.95 -14.14 -6.16
C ASN A 657 -3.61 -15.39 -6.73
N LEU A 658 -4.77 -15.26 -7.38
CA LEU A 658 -5.47 -16.36 -8.03
C LEU A 658 -4.61 -17.00 -9.11
N LEU A 659 -3.93 -16.21 -9.95
CA LEU A 659 -3.06 -16.74 -10.99
C LEU A 659 -1.84 -17.48 -10.40
N ARG A 660 -1.19 -16.92 -9.38
CA ARG A 660 -0.09 -17.59 -8.65
C ARG A 660 -0.55 -18.88 -7.97
N LEU A 661 -1.70 -18.86 -7.28
CA LEU A 661 -2.29 -20.04 -6.64
C LEU A 661 -2.67 -21.12 -7.65
N SER A 662 -3.16 -20.75 -8.84
CA SER A 662 -3.48 -21.71 -9.89
C SER A 662 -2.26 -22.54 -10.29
N THR A 663 -1.09 -21.90 -10.40
CA THR A 663 0.17 -22.56 -10.77
C THR A 663 0.77 -23.33 -9.59
N LEU A 664 0.77 -22.75 -8.39
CA LEU A 664 1.32 -23.41 -7.20
C LEU A 664 0.51 -24.66 -6.80
N LEU A 665 -0.80 -24.63 -6.97
CA LEU A 665 -1.71 -25.70 -6.52
C LEU A 665 -2.20 -26.61 -7.65
N GLU A 666 -1.86 -26.32 -8.91
CA GLU A 666 -2.39 -26.96 -10.11
C GLU A 666 -3.92 -27.01 -10.09
N ASP A 667 -4.55 -25.83 -10.01
CA ASP A 667 -6.01 -25.70 -9.91
C ASP A 667 -6.54 -24.62 -10.87
N ASP A 668 -7.07 -25.09 -12.00
CA ASP A 668 -7.65 -24.26 -13.07
C ASP A 668 -8.84 -23.42 -12.59
N THR A 669 -9.45 -23.74 -11.45
CA THR A 669 -10.52 -22.91 -10.88
C THR A 669 -10.00 -21.52 -10.54
N TYR A 670 -8.78 -21.43 -9.97
CA TYR A 670 -8.19 -20.14 -9.64
C TYR A 670 -7.78 -19.38 -10.92
N LYS A 671 -7.26 -20.06 -11.94
CA LYS A 671 -6.95 -19.44 -13.24
C LYS A 671 -8.21 -18.82 -13.87
N ARG A 672 -9.34 -19.55 -13.85
CA ARG A 672 -10.62 -19.05 -14.36
C ARG A 672 -11.11 -17.83 -13.59
N LEU A 673 -11.04 -17.87 -12.25
CA LEU A 673 -11.41 -16.72 -11.42
C LEU A 673 -10.50 -15.51 -11.68
N ALA A 674 -9.20 -15.71 -11.93
CA ALA A 674 -8.29 -14.63 -12.31
C ALA A 674 -8.75 -13.98 -13.62
N GLN A 675 -9.06 -14.77 -14.65
CA GLN A 675 -9.61 -14.28 -15.92
C GLN A 675 -10.93 -13.53 -15.72
N GLU A 676 -11.88 -14.11 -14.98
CA GLU A 676 -13.18 -13.49 -14.70
C GLU A 676 -13.05 -12.16 -13.94
N THR A 677 -12.04 -12.05 -13.06
CA THR A 677 -11.75 -10.82 -12.31
C THR A 677 -11.20 -9.74 -13.23
N VAL A 678 -10.24 -10.08 -14.10
CA VAL A 678 -9.66 -9.15 -15.08
C VAL A 678 -10.73 -8.68 -16.07
N ASN A 679 -11.52 -9.61 -16.61
CA ASN A 679 -12.58 -9.32 -17.57
C ASN A 679 -13.70 -8.45 -16.97
N ALA A 680 -13.86 -8.43 -15.64
CA ALA A 680 -14.82 -7.55 -14.97
C ALA A 680 -14.46 -6.06 -15.04
N PHE A 681 -13.27 -5.71 -15.53
CA PHE A 681 -12.79 -4.34 -15.76
C PHE A 681 -12.31 -4.12 -17.20
N ALA A 682 -12.63 -5.02 -18.14
CA ALA A 682 -12.06 -5.00 -19.48
C ALA A 682 -12.34 -3.69 -20.23
N VAL A 683 -13.56 -3.16 -20.10
CA VAL A 683 -13.96 -1.90 -20.77
C VAL A 683 -13.11 -0.74 -20.27
N GLU A 684 -12.90 -0.63 -18.96
CA GLU A 684 -12.08 0.43 -18.37
C GLU A 684 -10.60 0.28 -18.68
N ILE A 685 -10.11 -0.97 -18.66
CA ILE A 685 -8.71 -1.25 -18.99
C ILE A 685 -8.43 -0.83 -20.43
N MET A 686 -9.30 -1.16 -21.38
CA MET A 686 -9.11 -0.75 -22.79
C MET A 686 -9.15 0.78 -22.97
N GLN A 687 -9.96 1.49 -22.19
CA GLN A 687 -10.04 2.95 -22.28
C GLN A 687 -8.87 3.65 -21.58
N HIS A 688 -8.44 3.13 -20.43
CA HIS A 688 -7.52 3.77 -19.50
C HIS A 688 -6.53 2.77 -18.86
N PRO A 689 -5.70 2.07 -19.64
CA PRO A 689 -4.90 0.94 -19.14
C PRO A 689 -3.91 1.36 -18.03
N PHE A 690 -3.42 2.60 -18.08
CA PHE A 690 -2.51 3.18 -17.08
C PHE A 690 -3.10 3.31 -15.66
N LEU A 691 -4.42 3.20 -15.48
CA LEU A 691 -5.06 3.19 -14.15
C LEU A 691 -5.13 1.79 -13.54
N PHE A 692 -4.87 0.74 -14.32
CA PHE A 692 -5.10 -0.67 -13.98
C PHE A 692 -3.81 -1.50 -14.12
N VAL A 693 -2.66 -0.90 -13.88
CA VAL A 693 -1.36 -1.54 -14.10
C VAL A 693 -1.20 -2.85 -13.31
N GLY A 694 -1.81 -2.97 -12.13
CA GLY A 694 -1.85 -4.22 -11.37
C GLY A 694 -2.66 -5.34 -12.03
N LEU A 695 -3.70 -5.01 -12.81
CA LEU A 695 -4.44 -5.99 -13.62
C LEU A 695 -3.72 -6.31 -14.94
N LEU A 696 -2.98 -5.36 -15.52
CA LEU A 696 -2.14 -5.60 -16.70
C LEU A 696 -1.06 -6.66 -16.42
N ASP A 697 -0.49 -6.70 -15.21
CA ASP A 697 0.42 -7.78 -14.80
C ASP A 697 -0.24 -9.16 -14.95
N VAL A 698 -1.53 -9.27 -14.63
CA VAL A 698 -2.28 -10.52 -14.74
C VAL A 698 -2.62 -10.85 -16.20
N VAL A 699 -2.93 -9.84 -17.03
CA VAL A 699 -3.12 -10.01 -18.49
C VAL A 699 -1.88 -10.67 -19.10
N VAL A 700 -0.66 -10.21 -18.76
CA VAL A 700 0.57 -10.85 -19.24
C VAL A 700 0.63 -12.33 -18.86
N GLY A 701 0.35 -12.67 -17.60
CA GLY A 701 0.41 -14.06 -17.14
C GLY A 701 -0.68 -14.96 -17.75
N LEU A 702 -1.83 -14.40 -18.13
CA LEU A 702 -2.91 -15.11 -18.82
C LEU A 702 -2.58 -15.36 -20.30
N GLU A 703 -2.07 -14.34 -20.99
CA GLU A 703 -1.78 -14.37 -22.44
C GLU A 703 -0.47 -15.09 -22.77
N VAL A 704 0.62 -14.75 -22.07
CA VAL A 704 1.96 -15.33 -22.30
C VAL A 704 2.13 -16.67 -21.58
N GLY A 705 1.34 -16.87 -20.51
CA GLY A 705 1.41 -18.04 -19.65
C GLY A 705 2.33 -17.86 -18.44
N VAL A 706 2.16 -18.74 -17.46
CA VAL A 706 2.92 -18.75 -16.21
C VAL A 706 3.97 -19.86 -16.24
N LYS A 707 5.22 -19.50 -15.92
CA LYS A 707 6.33 -20.44 -15.73
C LYS A 707 6.30 -21.01 -14.31
N GLY A 708 5.96 -22.28 -14.18
CA GLY A 708 6.02 -23.02 -12.92
C GLY A 708 7.39 -23.68 -12.73
N ILE A 709 8.04 -23.44 -11.59
CA ILE A 709 9.33 -24.05 -11.24
C ILE A 709 9.18 -24.82 -9.94
N VAL A 710 9.41 -26.13 -10.00
CA VAL A 710 9.37 -27.01 -8.84
C VAL A 710 10.76 -27.57 -8.59
N GLY A 711 11.39 -27.18 -7.49
CA GLY A 711 12.63 -27.81 -7.02
C GLY A 711 12.32 -29.07 -6.23
N VAL A 712 12.83 -30.21 -6.68
CA VAL A 712 12.66 -31.51 -6.01
C VAL A 712 13.95 -31.90 -5.31
N ILE A 713 13.88 -32.08 -4.00
CA ILE A 713 15.01 -32.50 -3.16
C ILE A 713 14.83 -33.98 -2.83
N GLY A 714 15.62 -34.83 -3.46
CA GLY A 714 15.57 -36.28 -3.28
C GLY A 714 16.75 -36.87 -2.51
N GLN A 715 17.88 -36.15 -2.40
CA GLN A 715 19.11 -36.61 -1.76
C GLN A 715 19.74 -35.54 -0.87
N SER A 716 20.35 -35.97 0.25
CA SER A 716 20.99 -35.11 1.25
C SER A 716 22.37 -34.59 0.85
N ASP A 717 23.11 -35.35 0.03
CA ASP A 717 24.52 -35.08 -0.29
C ASP A 717 24.71 -34.59 -1.73
N VAL A 718 25.45 -33.49 -1.87
CA VAL A 718 26.18 -33.17 -3.09
C VAL A 718 27.50 -33.92 -2.96
N GLY A 719 27.63 -35.08 -3.59
CA GLY A 719 28.89 -35.79 -3.61
C GLY A 719 29.97 -34.88 -4.19
N LEU A 720 30.95 -34.47 -3.38
CA LEU A 720 32.23 -33.98 -3.86
C LEU A 720 32.81 -35.08 -4.75
N THR A 721 32.62 -34.98 -6.05
CA THR A 721 33.31 -35.84 -7.00
C THR A 721 34.77 -35.42 -7.01
N SER A 722 35.54 -36.00 -6.10
CA SER A 722 36.99 -36.10 -6.22
C SER A 722 37.29 -36.89 -7.49
N SER A 723 37.45 -36.21 -8.62
CA SER A 723 38.01 -36.79 -9.84
C SER A 723 38.91 -35.80 -10.56
N VAL A 724 40.01 -35.46 -9.88
CA VAL A 724 41.29 -35.22 -10.56
C VAL A 724 42.29 -36.20 -9.94
N VAL A 725 42.24 -37.44 -10.42
CA VAL A 725 43.33 -38.40 -10.21
C VAL A 725 44.42 -38.03 -11.20
N GLY A 726 45.63 -37.81 -10.68
CA GLY A 726 46.76 -37.27 -11.40
C GLY A 726 47.29 -38.17 -12.51
N GLU A 727 47.87 -37.51 -13.50
CA GLU A 727 48.98 -38.04 -14.27
C GLU A 727 50.25 -37.34 -13.77
N GLY A 728 51.20 -38.15 -13.30
CA GLY A 728 52.38 -37.69 -12.59
C GLY A 728 53.46 -37.11 -13.49
N MET A 729 54.45 -36.46 -12.86
CA MET A 729 55.81 -36.33 -13.40
C MET A 729 56.80 -35.98 -12.29
N ASN A 730 57.68 -36.95 -12.04
CA ASN A 730 59.08 -36.92 -11.63
C ASN A 730 59.59 -36.05 -10.47
N GLU A 731 60.16 -36.79 -9.52
CA GLU A 731 61.23 -36.40 -8.60
C GLU A 731 62.44 -35.78 -9.32
N GLY A 732 62.98 -34.71 -8.73
CA GLY A 732 64.25 -34.11 -9.08
C GLY A 732 64.82 -33.41 -7.85
N GLU A 733 65.82 -34.02 -7.24
CA GLU A 733 66.61 -33.52 -6.11
C GLU A 733 67.34 -32.20 -6.45
N GLY A 734 67.46 -31.31 -5.45
CA GLY A 734 68.30 -30.12 -5.54
C GLY A 734 68.35 -29.35 -4.22
N GLU A 735 69.44 -29.53 -3.47
CA GLU A 735 69.83 -28.75 -2.29
C GLU A 735 70.04 -27.25 -2.62
N GLY A 736 69.72 -26.36 -1.68
CA GLY A 736 70.04 -24.94 -1.77
C GLY A 736 69.50 -24.10 -0.61
N ASP A 737 70.38 -23.85 0.35
CA ASP A 737 70.25 -23.07 1.59
C ASP A 737 69.97 -21.57 1.37
N ALA A 738 69.11 -20.94 2.21
CA ALA A 738 69.30 -19.60 2.82
C ALA A 738 68.02 -19.00 3.44
N ASP A 739 68.13 -18.70 4.74
CA ASP A 739 67.30 -17.83 5.59
C ASP A 739 66.73 -16.55 4.93
N MET A 740 65.43 -16.30 5.11
CA MET A 740 64.89 -14.95 5.36
C MET A 740 63.45 -14.97 5.94
N LYS A 741 63.36 -14.58 7.21
CA LYS A 741 62.29 -13.85 7.94
C LYS A 741 60.80 -14.18 7.71
N MET A 742 60.20 -14.69 8.80
CA MET A 742 58.78 -14.52 9.16
C MET A 742 58.38 -13.05 9.22
N GLU A 743 57.26 -12.68 8.57
CA GLU A 743 56.14 -11.92 9.15
C GLU A 743 54.97 -11.86 8.12
N ASP A 744 53.75 -11.89 8.66
CA ASP A 744 52.43 -11.74 8.04
C ASP A 744 51.82 -12.96 7.28
N VAL A 745 51.06 -13.74 8.06
CA VAL A 745 50.06 -14.71 7.59
C VAL A 745 48.84 -13.93 7.13
N ASP A 746 48.53 -14.03 5.83
CA ASP A 746 47.23 -13.67 5.27
C ASP A 746 46.12 -14.37 6.05
N GLU A 747 45.24 -13.60 6.69
CA GLU A 747 43.92 -14.07 7.12
C GLU A 747 43.15 -14.46 5.86
N ALA A 748 43.22 -15.74 5.50
CA ALA A 748 42.33 -16.34 4.53
C ALA A 748 40.89 -16.05 4.96
N ALA A 749 40.16 -15.31 4.12
CA ALA A 749 38.73 -15.07 4.29
C ALA A 749 38.04 -16.41 4.62
N PRO A 750 37.11 -16.45 5.60
CA PRO A 750 36.46 -17.69 5.99
C PRO A 750 35.78 -18.30 4.76
N VAL A 751 36.24 -19.49 4.36
CA VAL A 751 35.59 -20.29 3.33
C VAL A 751 34.17 -20.56 3.79
N ALA A 752 33.19 -20.03 3.06
CA ALA A 752 31.78 -20.25 3.37
C ALA A 752 31.52 -21.76 3.47
N PRO A 753 30.76 -22.23 4.48
CA PRO A 753 30.46 -23.65 4.61
C PRO A 753 29.81 -24.18 3.33
N PRO A 754 30.04 -25.45 2.96
CA PRO A 754 29.43 -26.02 1.77
C PRO A 754 27.90 -25.94 1.87
N LEU A 755 27.26 -25.39 0.83
CA LEU A 755 25.81 -25.27 0.74
C LEU A 755 25.17 -26.66 0.81
N SER A 756 24.11 -26.79 1.60
CA SER A 756 23.31 -28.01 1.64
C SER A 756 22.63 -28.28 0.29
N ALA A 757 22.27 -29.54 0.02
CA ALA A 757 21.50 -29.89 -1.18
C ALA A 757 20.21 -29.06 -1.32
N ARG A 758 19.53 -28.76 -0.20
CA ARG A 758 18.36 -27.88 -0.17
C ARG A 758 18.68 -26.46 -0.62
N GLU A 759 19.77 -25.89 -0.12
CA GLU A 759 20.18 -24.52 -0.47
C GLU A 759 20.56 -24.41 -1.95
N LEU A 760 21.26 -25.41 -2.50
CA LEU A 760 21.58 -25.43 -3.92
C LEU A 760 20.35 -25.56 -4.81
N VAL A 761 19.39 -26.41 -4.45
CA VAL A 761 18.12 -26.53 -5.20
C VAL A 761 17.35 -25.22 -5.16
N ILE A 762 17.27 -24.57 -4.00
CA ILE A 762 16.62 -23.25 -3.86
C ILE A 762 17.34 -22.20 -4.71
N GLN A 763 18.67 -22.14 -4.63
CA GLN A 763 19.47 -21.20 -5.41
C GLN A 763 19.27 -21.41 -6.90
N ARG A 764 19.27 -22.67 -7.36
CA ARG A 764 19.06 -22.98 -8.77
C ARG A 764 17.63 -22.70 -9.22
N ALA A 765 16.62 -22.97 -8.39
CA ALA A 765 15.22 -22.67 -8.67
C ALA A 765 15.00 -21.15 -8.81
N ARG A 766 15.57 -20.36 -7.90
CA ARG A 766 15.53 -18.88 -7.98
C ARG A 766 16.26 -18.35 -9.22
N ALA A 767 17.44 -18.89 -9.53
CA ALA A 767 18.16 -18.53 -10.75
C ALA A 767 17.37 -18.88 -12.02
N GLU A 768 16.62 -19.99 -12.02
CA GLU A 768 15.77 -20.40 -13.14
C GLU A 768 14.48 -19.57 -13.25
N ALA A 769 13.95 -19.09 -12.12
CA ALA A 769 12.84 -18.14 -12.08
C ALA A 769 13.27 -16.78 -12.66
N GLY A 770 14.53 -16.41 -12.40
CA GLY A 770 15.11 -15.18 -12.88
C GLY A 770 14.35 -13.96 -12.36
N PRO A 771 14.42 -12.82 -13.08
CA PRO A 771 13.76 -11.61 -12.66
C PRO A 771 12.22 -11.74 -12.72
N ALA A 772 11.63 -12.68 -13.45
CA ALA A 772 10.16 -12.78 -13.51
C ALA A 772 9.52 -13.31 -12.20
N ALA A 773 10.30 -13.73 -11.20
CA ALA A 773 9.81 -14.30 -9.94
C ALA A 773 8.88 -13.38 -9.14
N SER A 774 8.99 -12.06 -9.31
CA SER A 774 8.14 -11.07 -8.63
C SER A 774 6.86 -10.72 -9.40
N THR A 775 6.65 -11.27 -10.59
CA THR A 775 5.50 -10.96 -11.46
C THR A 775 4.42 -12.04 -11.36
N SER A 776 3.29 -11.86 -12.05
CA SER A 776 2.29 -12.94 -12.19
C SER A 776 2.77 -14.12 -13.05
N THR A 777 3.88 -13.98 -13.79
CA THR A 777 4.29 -14.91 -14.85
C THR A 777 5.23 -16.01 -14.38
N THR A 778 5.62 -16.04 -13.11
CA THR A 778 6.48 -17.09 -12.55
C THR A 778 6.02 -17.50 -11.16
N ALA A 779 6.03 -18.80 -10.88
CA ALA A 779 5.80 -19.33 -9.54
C ALA A 779 6.86 -20.36 -9.19
N VAL A 780 7.38 -20.29 -7.95
CA VAL A 780 8.43 -21.19 -7.46
C VAL A 780 7.93 -21.99 -6.28
N SER A 781 8.12 -23.31 -6.32
CA SER A 781 7.83 -24.21 -5.19
C SER A 781 8.99 -25.17 -4.94
N ILE A 782 9.11 -25.65 -3.71
CA ILE A 782 10.13 -26.63 -3.31
C ILE A 782 9.47 -27.80 -2.61
N ILE A 783 9.81 -29.01 -3.04
CA ILE A 783 9.34 -30.25 -2.45
C ILE A 783 10.51 -31.06 -1.90
N ASP A 784 10.48 -31.31 -0.59
CA ASP A 784 11.46 -32.18 0.08
C ASP A 784 10.92 -33.61 0.22
N LEU A 785 11.64 -34.58 -0.36
CA LEU A 785 11.27 -36.00 -0.41
C LEU A 785 12.20 -36.89 0.43
N ARG A 786 13.16 -36.31 1.14
CA ARG A 786 14.14 -37.07 1.93
C ARG A 786 13.45 -37.79 3.08
N THR A 787 13.89 -38.99 3.44
CA THR A 787 13.35 -39.74 4.59
C THR A 787 14.49 -40.18 5.50
N GLY A 788 14.59 -39.67 6.75
CA GLY A 788 15.46 -40.31 7.75
C GLY A 788 16.28 -39.48 8.75
N ASP A 789 16.36 -38.14 8.67
CA ASP A 789 17.11 -37.35 9.66
C ASP A 789 16.21 -36.65 10.68
N ALA A 790 16.68 -36.49 11.92
CA ALA A 790 15.88 -35.90 13.01
C ALA A 790 15.43 -34.44 12.70
N ASP A 791 16.30 -33.66 12.05
CA ASP A 791 16.01 -32.30 11.54
C ASP A 791 15.16 -32.33 10.24
N VAL A 792 15.19 -33.47 9.54
CA VAL A 792 14.44 -33.69 8.28
C VAL A 792 12.97 -34.02 8.55
N SER A 793 12.62 -34.58 9.71
CA SER A 793 11.23 -34.86 10.08
C SER A 793 10.30 -33.64 10.03
N ALA A 794 10.78 -32.47 10.49
CA ALA A 794 10.05 -31.21 10.40
C ALA A 794 9.97 -30.68 8.95
N SER A 795 11.00 -30.89 8.12
CA SER A 795 11.01 -30.46 6.71
C SER A 795 10.15 -31.33 5.78
N VAL A 796 9.99 -32.62 6.09
CA VAL A 796 9.16 -33.56 5.33
C VAL A 796 7.67 -33.34 5.63
N GLU A 797 7.33 -33.02 6.87
CA GLU A 797 5.98 -32.54 7.21
C GLU A 797 5.64 -31.25 6.46
N LYS A 798 6.62 -30.35 6.27
CA LYS A 798 6.47 -29.07 5.57
C LYS A 798 6.23 -29.15 4.07
N SER A 799 6.47 -30.27 3.37
CA SER A 799 6.14 -30.41 1.94
C SER A 799 4.96 -31.36 1.67
N ASN A 800 4.45 -32.02 2.72
CA ASN A 800 3.43 -33.06 2.55
C ASN A 800 2.09 -32.47 2.10
N TRP A 801 1.74 -31.30 2.61
CA TRP A 801 0.50 -30.64 2.23
C TRP A 801 0.51 -30.28 0.74
N LEU A 802 1.54 -29.60 0.25
CA LEU A 802 1.59 -29.18 -1.16
C LEU A 802 1.65 -30.39 -2.10
N ARG A 803 2.40 -31.45 -1.75
CA ARG A 803 2.43 -32.70 -2.53
C ARG A 803 1.06 -33.37 -2.68
N THR A 804 0.23 -33.29 -1.65
CA THR A 804 -1.11 -33.91 -1.68
C THR A 804 -2.13 -32.99 -2.35
N ARG A 805 -1.98 -31.67 -2.18
CA ARG A 805 -2.85 -30.64 -2.74
C ARG A 805 -2.65 -30.41 -4.24
N ASN A 806 -1.41 -30.45 -4.73
CA ASN A 806 -1.05 -30.27 -6.14
C ASN A 806 -1.00 -31.63 -6.85
N ALA A 807 -1.78 -31.78 -7.93
CA ALA A 807 -1.91 -33.04 -8.66
C ALA A 807 -0.61 -33.48 -9.36
N LEU A 808 0.17 -32.55 -9.91
CA LEU A 808 1.44 -32.85 -10.59
C LEU A 808 2.48 -33.45 -9.64
N LEU A 809 2.40 -33.09 -8.35
CA LEU A 809 3.40 -33.44 -7.35
C LEU A 809 3.17 -34.80 -6.68
N ARG A 810 1.99 -35.41 -6.86
CA ARG A 810 1.62 -36.70 -6.24
C ARG A 810 2.47 -37.86 -6.71
N ASP A 811 2.83 -37.85 -7.99
CA ASP A 811 3.57 -38.92 -8.64
C ASP A 811 5.09 -38.73 -8.61
N VAL A 812 5.56 -37.59 -8.10
CA VAL A 812 6.99 -37.31 -7.92
C VAL A 812 7.58 -38.29 -6.89
N ARG A 813 8.62 -39.02 -7.31
CA ARG A 813 9.30 -40.05 -6.51
C ARG A 813 10.61 -39.54 -5.92
N PRO A 814 11.03 -40.03 -4.73
CA PRO A 814 12.36 -39.76 -4.19
C PRO A 814 13.44 -40.24 -5.18
N GLY A 815 14.51 -39.47 -5.35
CA GLY A 815 15.52 -39.71 -6.37
C GLY A 815 16.63 -38.67 -6.37
N LYS A 816 17.09 -38.26 -7.57
CA LYS A 816 18.06 -37.15 -7.71
C LYS A 816 17.45 -35.82 -7.29
N ASN A 817 18.31 -34.82 -7.09
CA ASN A 817 17.89 -33.42 -7.02
C ASN A 817 17.72 -32.87 -8.43
N TYR A 818 16.60 -32.20 -8.71
CA TYR A 818 16.31 -31.63 -10.03
C TYR A 818 15.28 -30.50 -9.93
N LEU A 819 15.17 -29.70 -11.00
CA LEU A 819 14.04 -28.80 -11.21
C LEU A 819 13.09 -29.40 -12.26
N LEU A 820 11.79 -29.31 -11.99
CA LEU A 820 10.75 -29.43 -13.01
C LEU A 820 10.34 -28.02 -13.42
N VAL A 821 10.58 -27.66 -14.67
CA VAL A 821 10.25 -26.35 -15.24
C VAL A 821 9.11 -26.53 -16.23
N CYS A 822 7.93 -26.00 -15.91
CA CYS A 822 6.73 -26.08 -16.71
C CYS A 822 6.37 -24.72 -17.28
N GLU A 823 6.17 -24.63 -18.59
CA GLU A 823 5.86 -23.40 -19.31
C GLU A 823 5.03 -23.73 -20.55
N ALA A 824 3.97 -22.96 -20.79
CA ALA A 824 3.06 -23.13 -21.93
C ALA A 824 2.58 -24.58 -22.16
N GLY A 825 2.28 -25.31 -21.07
CA GLY A 825 1.80 -26.70 -21.12
C GLY A 825 2.88 -27.76 -21.40
N THR A 826 4.16 -27.39 -21.42
CA THR A 826 5.29 -28.32 -21.54
C THR A 826 6.14 -28.28 -20.27
N CYS A 827 6.58 -29.44 -19.79
CA CYS A 827 7.50 -29.52 -18.65
C CYS A 827 8.83 -30.17 -19.06
N ARG A 828 9.94 -29.57 -18.62
CA ARG A 828 11.29 -30.12 -18.77
C ARG A 828 11.95 -30.35 -17.41
N VAL A 829 12.81 -31.35 -17.34
CA VAL A 829 13.61 -31.66 -16.15
C VAL A 829 15.01 -31.07 -16.30
N VAL A 830 15.50 -30.40 -15.26
CA VAL A 830 16.86 -29.88 -15.14
C VAL A 830 17.54 -30.59 -13.98
N ASP A 831 18.44 -31.53 -14.27
CA ASP A 831 19.25 -32.19 -13.24
C ASP A 831 20.14 -31.15 -12.52
N ILE A 832 20.28 -31.29 -11.19
CA ILE A 832 21.11 -30.43 -10.31
C ILE A 832 22.33 -31.20 -9.82
#